data_AF-W6YY42-F1
#
_entry.id   AF-W6YY42-F1
#
_cell.length_a   1.000
_cell.length_b   1.000
_cell.length_c   1.000
_cell.angle_alpha   90.00
_cell.angle_beta   90.00
_cell.angle_gamma   90.00
#
_symmetry.space_group_name_H-M   'P 1'
#
loop_
_entity.id
_entity.type
_entity.pdbx_description
1 polymer ?
#
loop_
_entity_poly.entity_id
_entity_poly.type
_entity_poly.pdbx_seq_one_letter_code
_entity_poly.pdbx_strand_id
1 'polypeptide(L)'
;MPVDRLLSTLLRSLQTYTDQQDTPRLLGTASSLLTTLGNPHNLSLLTSHLLTAPALWDRPDGVRMPLRMLSVFHSAITTIINHHNDVRFNKAPKLTPGQVPTGGGLSLDEWVRAVVAGADDRSRRWKHLVVLGGLLIGIGNLEEQGMDLYWASAMRKRVESALVRATNLALVEVRERSEADGLGGHTITLVLNHAFGCIGDVERTQFDYDLLLPVLIGTAFYSNEGFQSAYFLGGLDLDVRTTQSGKLDWSPHSSSFRQVEVIMNRPLVASMGPLSRLIAHAVENVKNPWIIQTMMDDLASFSRALTTQWRQNKFSDIEAAEEAANLEEEALHKTTPQLWNLLKAALFATTIILRGVFKRALADRALAADAVAPLLAAQALQTLRHLYFITSRLGPASFSQHTFVYLTAIDILAAYPNHADKFLKTIASQHLGQIPSHPLDRILDLYFLNTAEHFTLVLSPSTNEDLLVASAVPYLAAAENRNMLPIFEAAHSVMLAVLSAPQSANLTAKHLPFYIDALFRVFPNSLSPRQFRLAFKTLMRVTAPPSPLSATHPDLPATLLEIVYHRALNAPTAPLPPDAVALALQDSDAPPPALSEQAVLALTLIDALPYLPIALLDEWLPLCAELLNQIHDDEMREVAKKRFWEVLVSGEMDPERSVVAVNWWSTMGGRERVLYGREEGVGWMSGALPVEEERRVRESKL
;
A
#
# COMPACT_ATOMS: atom_id res chain seq x y z
N MET A 1 -41.55 27.87 29.57
CA MET A 1 -41.28 27.39 30.95
C MET A 1 -40.02 28.10 31.44
N PRO A 2 -39.92 28.51 32.73
CA PRO A 2 -38.72 29.20 33.21
C PRO A 2 -37.51 28.25 33.14
N VAL A 3 -36.39 28.76 32.62
CA VAL A 3 -35.12 28.02 32.37
C VAL A 3 -34.65 27.27 33.62
N ASP A 4 -34.87 27.85 34.81
CA ASP A 4 -34.50 27.23 36.10
C ASP A 4 -35.29 25.95 36.42
N ARG A 5 -36.56 25.86 36.00
CA ARG A 5 -37.35 24.62 36.17
C ARG A 5 -36.84 23.51 35.25
N LEU A 6 -36.40 23.84 34.04
CA LEU A 6 -35.79 22.88 33.11
C LEU A 6 -34.44 22.38 33.64
N LEU A 7 -33.61 23.28 34.16
CA LEU A 7 -32.33 22.92 34.80
C LEU A 7 -32.55 21.98 36.00
N SER A 8 -33.44 22.33 36.93
CA SER A 8 -33.73 21.47 38.10
C SER A 8 -34.28 20.09 37.71
N THR A 9 -35.08 20.02 36.65
CA THR A 9 -35.62 18.76 36.13
C THR A 9 -34.52 17.90 35.51
N LEU A 10 -33.64 18.51 34.70
CA LEU A 10 -32.50 17.82 34.10
C LEU A 10 -31.52 17.30 35.16
N LEU A 11 -31.19 18.13 36.16
CA LEU A 11 -30.29 17.73 37.25
C LEU A 11 -30.85 16.54 38.03
N ARG A 12 -32.17 16.51 38.27
CA ARG A 12 -32.82 15.36 38.91
C ARG A 12 -32.74 14.11 38.05
N SER A 13 -32.97 14.21 36.75
CA SER A 13 -32.89 13.04 35.85
C SER A 13 -31.46 12.53 35.64
N LEU A 14 -30.44 13.36 35.90
CA LEU A 14 -29.03 12.95 35.82
C LEU A 14 -28.53 12.21 37.07
N GLN A 15 -29.27 12.25 38.19
CA GLN A 15 -28.84 11.66 39.46
C GLN A 15 -28.92 10.13 39.50
N THR A 16 -29.87 9.53 38.78
CA THR A 16 -30.12 8.08 38.83
C THR A 16 -30.28 7.51 37.43
N TYR A 17 -29.54 6.43 37.13
CA TYR A 17 -29.72 5.67 35.90
C TYR A 17 -31.08 4.95 35.91
N THR A 18 -31.79 4.94 34.78
CA THR A 18 -32.99 4.11 34.57
C THR A 18 -32.95 3.42 33.22
N ASP A 19 -33.38 2.17 33.11
CA ASP A 19 -33.32 1.40 31.83
C ASP A 19 -34.22 1.99 30.72
N GLN A 20 -35.17 2.86 31.07
CA GLN A 20 -36.03 3.60 30.13
C GLN A 20 -35.52 5.03 29.83
N GLN A 21 -34.29 5.35 30.20
CA GLN A 21 -33.74 6.70 30.07
C GLN A 21 -33.45 7.07 28.61
N ASP A 22 -34.10 8.13 28.14
CA ASP A 22 -33.85 8.74 26.84
C ASP A 22 -32.61 9.65 26.89
N THR A 23 -31.43 9.03 26.86
CA THR A 23 -30.13 9.73 26.88
C THR A 23 -29.99 10.80 25.78
N PRO A 24 -30.38 10.56 24.51
CA PRO A 24 -30.39 11.59 23.48
C PRO A 24 -31.17 12.86 23.86
N ARG A 25 -32.38 12.70 24.43
CA ARG A 25 -33.19 13.83 24.88
C ARG A 25 -32.56 14.61 26.03
N LEU A 26 -31.92 13.91 26.98
CA LEU A 26 -31.20 14.55 28.09
C LEU A 26 -30.04 15.40 27.58
N LEU A 27 -29.24 14.86 26.65
CA LEU A 27 -28.11 15.58 26.05
C LEU A 27 -28.58 16.76 25.17
N GLY A 28 -29.70 16.60 24.44
CA GLY A 28 -30.31 17.69 23.69
C GLY A 28 -30.78 18.83 24.61
N THR A 29 -31.38 18.49 25.75
CA THR A 29 -31.79 19.47 26.78
C THR A 29 -30.57 20.16 27.39
N ALA A 30 -29.50 19.41 27.69
CA ALA A 30 -28.25 19.95 28.19
C ALA A 30 -27.61 20.95 27.23
N SER A 31 -27.55 20.63 25.93
CA SER A 31 -27.04 21.51 24.87
C SER A 31 -27.84 22.82 24.77
N SER A 32 -29.18 22.74 24.86
CA SER A 32 -30.04 23.93 24.88
C SER A 32 -29.87 24.77 26.14
N LEU A 33 -29.67 24.15 27.31
CA LEU A 33 -29.41 24.89 28.55
C LEU A 33 -28.04 25.57 28.54
N LEU A 34 -27.00 24.92 28.02
CA LEU A 34 -25.68 25.51 27.86
C LEU A 34 -25.70 26.79 27.01
N THR A 35 -26.63 26.90 26.06
CA THR A 35 -26.77 28.09 25.19
C THR A 35 -27.77 29.13 25.70
N THR A 36 -28.46 28.90 26.81
CA THR A 36 -29.50 29.82 27.34
C THR A 36 -29.24 30.31 28.77
N LEU A 37 -28.44 29.59 29.55
CA LEU A 37 -28.08 30.00 30.91
C LEU A 37 -27.18 31.25 30.90
N GLY A 38 -27.59 32.29 31.64
CA GLY A 38 -26.83 33.54 31.78
C GLY A 38 -26.01 33.68 33.05
N ASN A 39 -26.14 32.75 34.01
CA ASN A 39 -25.33 32.75 35.22
C ASN A 39 -24.12 31.82 35.06
N PRO A 40 -22.87 32.33 35.14
CA PRO A 40 -21.65 31.52 35.04
C PRO A 40 -21.62 30.32 35.99
N HIS A 41 -22.12 30.47 37.22
CA HIS A 41 -22.14 29.39 38.19
C HIS A 41 -23.05 28.23 37.76
N ASN A 42 -24.20 28.54 37.13
CA ASN A 42 -25.11 27.52 36.64
C ASN A 42 -24.52 26.75 35.45
N LEU A 43 -23.70 27.41 34.61
CA LEU A 43 -22.97 26.75 33.53
C LEU A 43 -21.88 25.80 34.05
N SER A 44 -21.10 26.24 35.05
CA SER A 44 -20.10 25.39 35.71
C SER A 44 -20.77 24.19 36.40
N LEU A 45 -21.87 24.43 37.11
CA LEU A 45 -22.61 23.38 37.82
C LEU A 45 -23.22 22.37 36.84
N LEU A 46 -23.85 22.82 35.76
CA LEU A 46 -24.38 21.94 34.71
C LEU A 46 -23.25 21.09 34.10
N THR A 47 -22.11 21.71 33.78
CA THR A 47 -20.97 21.00 33.22
C THR A 47 -20.42 19.94 34.19
N SER A 48 -20.20 20.29 35.47
CA SER A 48 -19.75 19.35 36.50
C SER A 48 -20.72 18.17 36.64
N HIS A 49 -22.03 18.44 36.69
CA HIS A 49 -23.04 17.38 36.75
C HIS A 49 -23.05 16.49 35.51
N LEU A 50 -22.87 17.02 34.31
CA LEU A 50 -22.77 16.19 33.08
C LEU A 50 -21.55 15.26 33.12
N LEU A 51 -20.44 15.69 33.72
CA LEU A 51 -19.22 14.88 33.83
C LEU A 51 -19.28 13.86 34.99
N THR A 52 -20.08 14.11 36.03
CA THR A 52 -20.20 13.20 37.18
C THR A 52 -21.48 12.38 37.21
N ALA A 53 -22.45 12.65 36.33
CA ALA A 53 -23.77 12.02 36.34
C ALA A 53 -23.71 10.48 36.27
N PRO A 54 -24.17 9.75 37.30
CA PRO A 54 -24.24 8.29 37.28
C PRO A 54 -25.09 7.79 36.10
N ALA A 55 -26.16 8.53 35.80
CA ALA A 55 -27.09 8.24 34.71
C ALA A 55 -26.45 8.26 33.30
N LEU A 56 -25.23 8.80 33.16
CA LEU A 56 -24.48 8.82 31.91
C LEU A 56 -23.24 7.91 31.95
N TRP A 57 -22.64 7.73 33.12
CA TRP A 57 -21.31 7.12 33.25
C TRP A 57 -21.29 5.75 33.95
N ASP A 58 -22.37 5.29 34.56
CA ASP A 58 -22.42 3.97 35.23
C ASP A 58 -22.49 2.80 34.24
N ARG A 59 -23.19 2.98 33.11
CA ARG A 59 -23.28 2.00 32.00
C ARG A 59 -23.04 2.70 30.65
N PRO A 60 -21.81 3.15 30.38
CA PRO A 60 -21.51 3.85 29.14
C PRO A 60 -21.51 2.86 27.96
N ASP A 61 -22.12 3.26 26.85
CA ASP A 61 -22.08 2.54 25.56
C ASP A 61 -20.71 2.76 24.88
N GLY A 62 -19.63 2.34 25.55
CA GLY A 62 -18.27 2.51 25.08
C GLY A 62 -17.89 3.96 24.79
N VAL A 63 -17.12 4.19 23.72
CA VAL A 63 -16.71 5.53 23.25
C VAL A 63 -17.85 6.36 22.66
N ARG A 64 -19.03 5.77 22.40
CA ARG A 64 -20.18 6.52 21.88
C ARG A 64 -20.70 7.53 22.90
N MET A 65 -20.63 7.21 24.19
CA MET A 65 -21.06 8.15 25.24
C MET A 65 -20.14 9.38 25.32
N PRO A 66 -18.80 9.25 25.41
CA PRO A 66 -17.88 10.37 25.25
C PRO A 66 -18.08 11.15 23.94
N LEU A 67 -18.32 10.48 22.81
CA LEU A 67 -18.56 11.16 21.52
C LEU A 67 -19.82 12.02 21.58
N ARG A 68 -20.94 11.48 22.08
CA ARG A 68 -22.20 12.23 22.23
C ARG A 68 -22.03 13.42 23.17
N MET A 69 -21.29 13.24 24.26
CA MET A 69 -21.01 14.32 25.20
C MET A 69 -20.11 15.40 24.57
N LEU A 70 -19.12 15.00 23.76
CA LEU A 70 -18.30 15.93 22.98
C LEU A 70 -19.17 16.76 22.03
N SER A 71 -20.15 16.12 21.36
CA SER A 71 -21.10 16.81 20.48
C SER A 71 -21.98 17.83 21.20
N VAL A 72 -22.28 17.66 22.50
CA VAL A 72 -23.03 18.64 23.30
C VAL A 72 -22.26 19.94 23.42
N PHE A 73 -20.98 19.88 23.81
CA PHE A 73 -20.15 21.08 23.94
C PHE A 73 -19.80 21.69 22.59
N HIS A 74 -19.54 20.86 21.57
CA HIS A 74 -19.36 21.28 20.18
C HIS A 74 -20.56 22.09 19.66
N SER A 75 -21.77 21.58 19.84
CA SER A 75 -22.99 22.27 19.38
C SER A 75 -23.23 23.58 20.13
N ALA A 76 -22.98 23.58 21.45
CA ALA A 76 -23.15 24.76 22.28
C ALA A 76 -22.20 25.90 21.88
N ILE A 77 -20.90 25.62 21.74
CA ILE A 77 -19.93 26.66 21.35
C ILE A 77 -20.19 27.18 19.94
N THR A 78 -20.57 26.31 19.01
CA THR A 78 -20.88 26.69 17.61
C THR A 78 -22.05 27.66 17.59
N THR A 79 -23.10 27.38 18.36
CA THR A 79 -24.28 28.24 18.47
C THR A 79 -23.93 29.62 19.06
N ILE A 80 -23.08 29.65 20.08
CA ILE A 80 -22.68 30.90 20.74
C ILE A 80 -21.77 31.74 19.85
N ILE A 81 -20.82 31.12 19.14
CA ILE A 81 -19.94 31.83 18.21
C ILE A 81 -20.74 32.41 17.05
N ASN A 82 -21.63 31.63 16.43
CA ASN A 82 -22.51 32.11 15.36
C ASN A 82 -23.33 33.32 15.83
N HIS A 83 -23.90 33.26 17.03
CA HIS A 83 -24.64 34.40 17.60
C HIS A 83 -23.75 35.64 17.79
N HIS A 84 -22.57 35.48 18.40
CA HIS A 84 -21.64 36.60 18.61
C HIS A 84 -21.14 37.19 17.29
N ASN A 85 -20.94 36.35 16.27
CA ASN A 85 -20.58 36.76 14.92
C ASN A 85 -21.72 37.58 14.27
N ASP A 86 -22.96 37.10 14.36
CA ASP A 86 -24.13 37.81 13.85
C ASP A 86 -24.36 39.14 14.56
N VAL A 87 -24.12 39.22 15.87
CA VAL A 87 -24.17 40.47 16.63
C VAL A 87 -23.12 41.46 16.13
N ARG A 88 -21.87 41.00 15.91
CA ARG A 88 -20.77 41.84 15.39
C ARG A 88 -21.06 42.40 14.00
N PHE A 89 -21.70 41.63 13.14
CA PHE A 89 -22.05 42.04 11.77
C PHE A 89 -23.46 42.61 11.62
N ASN A 90 -24.14 42.93 12.72
CA ASN A 90 -25.52 43.46 12.74
C ASN A 90 -26.54 42.58 11.98
N LYS A 91 -26.32 41.27 11.95
CA LYS A 91 -27.22 40.26 11.36
C LYS A 91 -28.10 39.57 12.41
N ALA A 92 -27.83 39.78 13.70
CA ALA A 92 -28.57 39.13 14.77
C ALA A 92 -30.04 39.59 14.81
N PRO A 93 -31.01 38.67 15.00
CA PRO A 93 -32.42 39.03 15.14
C PRO A 93 -32.64 39.89 16.39
N LYS A 94 -33.53 40.89 16.28
CA LYS A 94 -33.92 41.74 17.40
C LYS A 94 -34.61 40.88 18.47
N LEU A 95 -34.12 40.96 19.71
CA LEU A 95 -34.69 40.24 20.84
C LEU A 95 -36.13 40.71 21.09
N THR A 96 -37.06 39.75 21.19
CA THR A 96 -38.43 40.05 21.62
C THR A 96 -38.49 40.29 23.14
N PRO A 97 -39.40 41.14 23.64
CA PRO A 97 -39.52 41.38 25.08
C PRO A 97 -39.75 40.07 25.85
N GLY A 98 -38.85 39.75 26.80
CA GLY A 98 -38.89 38.52 27.60
C GLY A 98 -38.10 37.33 27.04
N GLN A 99 -37.49 37.45 25.86
CA GLN A 99 -36.61 36.44 25.30
C GLN A 99 -35.20 36.55 25.90
N VAL A 100 -34.65 35.42 26.37
CA VAL A 100 -33.27 35.35 26.87
C VAL A 100 -32.32 35.33 25.66
N PRO A 101 -31.27 36.18 25.63
CA PRO A 101 -30.27 36.14 24.57
C PRO A 101 -29.52 34.81 24.53
N THR A 102 -29.10 34.39 23.35
CA THR A 102 -28.22 33.22 23.18
C THR A 102 -26.89 33.48 23.90
N GLY A 103 -26.43 32.49 24.66
CA GLY A 103 -25.32 32.63 25.62
C GLY A 103 -25.72 33.32 26.94
N GLY A 104 -27.01 33.56 27.15
CA GLY A 104 -27.54 34.16 28.37
C GLY A 104 -27.06 35.59 28.65
N GLY A 105 -26.47 36.26 27.65
CA GLY A 105 -25.93 37.62 27.76
C GLY A 105 -24.47 37.69 28.22
N LEU A 106 -23.80 36.55 28.41
CA LEU A 106 -22.38 36.48 28.75
C LEU A 106 -21.50 36.75 27.52
N SER A 107 -20.32 37.33 27.74
CA SER A 107 -19.29 37.36 26.71
C SER A 107 -18.80 35.94 26.41
N LEU A 108 -18.30 35.70 25.19
CA LEU A 108 -17.75 34.40 24.79
C LEU A 108 -16.69 33.89 25.78
N ASP A 109 -15.78 34.75 26.23
CA ASP A 109 -14.68 34.36 27.13
C ASP A 109 -15.16 34.06 28.55
N GLU A 110 -16.20 34.74 29.04
CA GLU A 110 -16.83 34.41 30.33
C GLU A 110 -17.60 33.09 30.25
N TRP A 111 -18.33 32.88 29.15
CA TRP A 111 -19.07 31.63 28.93
C TRP A 111 -18.13 30.43 28.85
N VAL A 112 -17.06 30.52 28.05
CA VAL A 112 -16.06 29.45 27.93
C VAL A 112 -15.39 29.17 29.27
N ARG A 113 -14.99 30.22 30.01
CA ARG A 113 -14.41 30.06 31.35
C ARG A 113 -15.39 29.40 32.32
N ALA A 114 -16.67 29.75 32.29
CA ALA A 114 -17.68 29.15 33.13
C ALA A 114 -17.88 27.65 32.82
N VAL A 115 -17.94 27.27 31.55
CA VAL A 115 -18.04 25.87 31.13
C VAL A 115 -16.80 25.07 31.55
N VAL A 116 -15.61 25.59 31.24
CA VAL A 116 -14.33 24.92 31.61
C VAL A 116 -14.18 24.80 33.13
N ALA A 117 -14.63 25.78 33.91
CA ALA A 117 -14.59 25.72 35.38
C ALA A 117 -15.46 24.59 35.97
N GLY A 118 -16.43 24.06 35.21
CA GLY A 118 -17.20 22.88 35.62
C GLY A 118 -16.46 21.56 35.44
N ALA A 119 -15.37 21.54 34.67
CA ALA A 119 -14.44 20.40 34.60
C ALA A 119 -13.49 20.42 35.80
N ASP A 120 -14.06 20.27 36.99
CA ASP A 120 -13.37 20.34 38.28
C ASP A 120 -12.89 18.96 38.77
N ASP A 121 -12.23 18.95 39.94
CA ASP A 121 -11.64 17.75 40.55
C ASP A 121 -12.67 16.69 40.97
N ARG A 122 -13.98 16.96 40.84
CA ARG A 122 -15.04 15.97 41.09
C ARG A 122 -15.16 14.95 39.97
N SER A 123 -14.65 15.28 38.78
CA SER A 123 -14.67 14.42 37.61
C SER A 123 -13.26 13.98 37.24
N ARG A 124 -13.13 12.77 36.65
CA ARG A 124 -11.84 12.22 36.21
C ARG A 124 -11.22 13.10 35.11
N ARG A 125 -9.89 13.21 35.06
CA ARG A 125 -9.21 14.13 34.14
C ARG A 125 -9.52 13.83 32.68
N TRP A 126 -9.62 12.55 32.30
CA TRP A 126 -9.98 12.17 30.93
C TRP A 126 -11.37 12.68 30.49
N LYS A 127 -12.30 12.94 31.43
CA LYS A 127 -13.61 13.54 31.12
C LYS A 127 -13.51 15.02 30.80
N HIS A 128 -12.49 15.71 31.31
CA HIS A 128 -12.24 17.14 31.01
C HIS A 128 -11.93 17.33 29.52
N LEU A 129 -11.29 16.34 28.88
CA LEU A 129 -10.99 16.34 27.45
C LEU A 129 -12.26 16.40 26.61
N VAL A 130 -13.37 15.81 27.06
CA VAL A 130 -14.64 15.83 26.32
C VAL A 130 -15.17 17.26 26.20
N VAL A 131 -15.05 18.05 27.28
CA VAL A 131 -15.42 19.48 27.28
C VAL A 131 -14.47 20.26 26.39
N LEU A 132 -13.17 20.20 26.68
CA LEU A 132 -12.15 21.01 26.00
C LEU A 132 -12.05 20.68 24.51
N GLY A 133 -12.11 19.39 24.16
CA GLY A 133 -12.12 18.90 22.79
C GLY A 133 -13.38 19.32 22.05
N GLY A 134 -14.57 19.19 22.67
CA GLY A 134 -15.82 19.66 22.06
C GLY A 134 -15.80 21.15 21.76
N LEU A 135 -15.30 21.96 22.70
CA LEU A 135 -15.13 23.41 22.50
C LEU A 135 -14.16 23.71 21.35
N LEU A 136 -12.99 23.07 21.33
CA LEU A 136 -11.96 23.31 20.32
C LEU A 136 -12.39 22.87 18.91
N ILE A 137 -13.00 21.70 18.78
CA ILE A 137 -13.50 21.19 17.48
C ILE A 137 -14.61 22.10 16.96
N GLY A 138 -15.50 22.60 17.84
CA GLY A 138 -16.56 23.52 17.42
C GLY A 138 -16.00 24.84 16.87
N ILE A 139 -14.95 25.37 17.50
CA ILE A 139 -14.23 26.55 16.99
C ILE A 139 -13.54 26.24 15.65
N GLY A 140 -12.80 25.12 15.57
CA GLY A 140 -12.05 24.74 14.37
C GLY A 140 -12.94 24.50 13.15
N ASN A 141 -14.08 23.83 13.33
CA ASN A 141 -15.02 23.58 12.23
C ASN A 141 -15.58 24.88 11.63
N LEU A 142 -15.81 25.93 12.44
CA LEU A 142 -16.28 27.21 11.94
C LEU A 142 -15.20 27.93 11.11
N GLU A 143 -13.93 27.81 11.49
CA GLU A 143 -12.82 28.36 10.72
C GLU A 143 -12.64 27.61 9.38
N GLU A 144 -12.78 26.28 9.38
CA GLU A 144 -12.77 25.48 8.15
C GLU A 144 -13.92 25.84 7.21
N GLN A 145 -15.07 26.26 7.76
CA GLN A 145 -16.20 26.80 7.00
C GLN A 145 -15.98 28.24 6.50
N GLY A 146 -14.80 28.82 6.74
CA GLY A 146 -14.41 30.15 6.26
C GLY A 146 -14.82 31.31 7.17
N MET A 147 -15.22 31.05 8.42
CA MET A 147 -15.53 32.11 9.37
C MET A 147 -14.25 32.73 9.92
N ASP A 148 -14.10 34.06 9.80
CA ASP A 148 -12.98 34.79 10.40
C ASP A 148 -13.18 34.97 11.91
N LEU A 149 -12.40 34.21 12.69
CA LEU A 149 -12.43 34.16 14.15
C LEU A 149 -11.23 34.85 14.81
N TYR A 150 -10.59 35.84 14.17
CA TYR A 150 -9.44 36.57 14.76
C TYR A 150 -9.72 37.07 16.19
N TRP A 151 -10.96 37.45 16.46
CA TRP A 151 -11.43 37.99 17.74
C TRP A 151 -11.61 36.95 18.84
N ALA A 152 -11.71 35.67 18.49
CA ALA A 152 -11.79 34.54 19.42
C ALA A 152 -10.43 33.85 19.61
N SER A 153 -9.39 34.27 18.88
CA SER A 153 -8.08 33.62 18.84
C SER A 153 -7.40 33.45 20.20
N ALA A 154 -7.45 34.47 21.08
CA ALA A 154 -6.85 34.41 22.40
C ALA A 154 -7.53 33.38 23.30
N MET A 155 -8.87 33.29 23.23
CA MET A 155 -9.64 32.29 23.97
C MET A 155 -9.37 30.90 23.41
N ARG A 156 -9.35 30.74 22.07
CA ARG A 156 -9.02 29.47 21.41
C ARG A 156 -7.66 28.94 21.88
N LYS A 157 -6.62 29.77 21.89
CA LYS A 157 -5.28 29.38 22.38
C LYS A 157 -5.29 28.92 23.84
N ARG A 158 -6.11 29.53 24.70
CA ARG A 158 -6.25 29.08 26.10
C ARG A 158 -6.92 27.71 26.18
N VAL A 159 -7.97 27.47 25.39
CA VAL A 159 -8.65 26.16 25.33
C VAL A 159 -7.72 25.08 24.78
N GLU A 160 -6.93 25.40 23.76
CA GLU A 160 -5.91 24.52 23.19
C GLU A 160 -4.85 24.12 24.22
N SER A 161 -4.22 25.11 24.88
CA SER A 161 -3.24 24.88 25.95
C SER A 161 -3.84 24.15 27.17
N ALA A 162 -5.13 24.36 27.45
CA ALA A 162 -5.84 23.63 28.50
C ALA A 162 -6.08 22.17 28.09
N LEU A 163 -6.43 21.90 26.82
CA LEU A 163 -6.62 20.56 26.29
C LEU A 163 -5.32 19.75 26.40
N VAL A 164 -4.19 20.31 25.97
CA VAL A 164 -2.89 19.62 26.06
C VAL A 164 -2.53 19.28 27.51
N ARG A 165 -2.66 20.26 28.42
CA ARG A 165 -2.42 20.03 29.86
C ARG A 165 -3.34 18.97 30.45
N ALA A 166 -4.63 19.03 30.12
CA ALA A 166 -5.60 18.05 30.58
C ALA A 166 -5.30 16.65 30.03
N THR A 167 -4.89 16.54 28.77
CA THR A 167 -4.45 15.27 28.17
C THR A 167 -3.25 14.68 28.91
N ASN A 168 -2.21 15.47 29.17
CA ASN A 168 -1.03 14.96 29.88
C ASN A 168 -1.38 14.50 31.31
N LEU A 169 -2.21 15.25 32.02
CA LEU A 169 -2.71 14.84 33.35
C LEU A 169 -3.58 13.57 33.28
N ALA A 170 -4.43 13.46 32.26
CA ALA A 170 -5.28 12.29 32.06
C ALA A 170 -4.46 11.04 31.73
N LEU A 171 -3.39 11.16 30.93
CA LEU A 171 -2.49 10.06 30.62
C LEU A 171 -1.78 9.53 31.88
N VAL A 172 -1.34 10.43 32.77
CA VAL A 172 -0.76 10.04 34.06
C VAL A 172 -1.78 9.32 34.93
N GLU A 173 -2.99 9.89 35.10
CA GLU A 173 -4.06 9.28 35.90
C GLU A 173 -4.44 7.89 35.38
N VAL A 174 -4.60 7.75 34.07
CA VAL A 174 -4.96 6.49 33.40
C VAL A 174 -3.88 5.42 33.60
N ARG A 175 -2.60 5.80 33.50
CA ARG A 175 -1.47 4.89 33.76
C ARG A 175 -1.43 4.46 35.22
N GLU A 176 -1.53 5.39 36.16
CA GLU A 176 -1.46 5.10 37.60
C GLU A 176 -2.59 4.19 38.09
N ARG A 177 -3.75 4.26 37.42
CA ARG A 177 -4.92 3.44 37.74
C ARG A 177 -5.01 2.16 36.92
N SER A 178 -4.05 1.90 36.02
CA SER A 178 -4.10 0.78 35.07
C SER A 178 -5.40 0.75 34.24
N GLU A 179 -5.94 1.92 33.89
CA GLU A 179 -7.17 2.08 33.10
C GLU A 179 -6.88 2.41 31.62
N ALA A 180 -5.66 2.13 31.14
CA ALA A 180 -5.23 2.44 29.77
C ALA A 180 -6.10 1.74 28.71
N ASP A 181 -6.47 0.48 28.97
CA ASP A 181 -7.39 -0.30 28.13
C ASP A 181 -8.88 -0.07 28.49
N GLY A 182 -9.13 0.88 29.38
CA GLY A 182 -10.46 1.26 29.83
C GLY A 182 -11.03 2.45 29.07
N LEU A 183 -12.24 2.86 29.47
CA LEU A 183 -12.92 4.02 28.87
C LEU A 183 -12.08 5.31 28.92
N GLY A 184 -11.21 5.47 29.91
CA GLY A 184 -10.32 6.62 30.04
C GLY A 184 -9.35 6.74 28.86
N GLY A 185 -8.57 5.69 28.60
CA GLY A 185 -7.66 5.66 27.44
C GLY A 185 -8.40 5.78 26.11
N HIS A 186 -9.53 5.08 25.95
CA HIS A 186 -10.33 5.17 24.74
C HIS A 186 -10.89 6.58 24.50
N THR A 187 -11.27 7.29 25.56
CA THR A 187 -11.75 8.68 25.47
C THR A 187 -10.63 9.63 25.08
N ILE A 188 -9.43 9.46 25.64
CA ILE A 188 -8.25 10.26 25.24
C ILE A 188 -8.01 10.10 23.73
N THR A 189 -7.96 8.85 23.25
CA THR A 189 -7.78 8.53 21.83
C THR A 189 -8.87 9.16 20.96
N LEU A 190 -10.14 9.01 21.34
CA LEU A 190 -11.27 9.58 20.61
C LEU A 190 -11.19 11.10 20.50
N VAL A 191 -11.00 11.80 21.62
CA VAL A 191 -10.99 13.26 21.64
C VAL A 191 -9.84 13.78 20.79
N LEU A 192 -8.63 13.23 20.97
CA LEU A 192 -7.47 13.67 20.20
C LEU A 192 -7.63 13.36 18.72
N ASN A 193 -8.16 12.19 18.35
CA ASN A 193 -8.40 11.85 16.94
C ASN A 193 -9.25 12.91 16.21
N HIS A 194 -10.24 13.50 16.88
CA HIS A 194 -11.07 14.56 16.31
C HIS A 194 -10.49 15.97 16.50
N ALA A 195 -9.83 16.26 17.62
CA ALA A 195 -9.35 17.61 17.95
C ALA A 195 -7.96 17.92 17.40
N PHE A 196 -7.14 16.92 17.07
CA PHE A 196 -5.72 17.10 16.76
C PHE A 196 -5.48 18.05 15.58
N GLY A 197 -6.34 18.01 14.56
CA GLY A 197 -6.29 18.94 13.42
C GLY A 197 -6.46 20.41 13.80
N CYS A 198 -7.20 20.70 14.87
CA CYS A 198 -7.51 22.04 15.34
C CYS A 198 -6.44 22.65 16.27
N ILE A 199 -5.48 21.84 16.72
CA ILE A 199 -4.36 22.24 17.59
C ILE A 199 -3.21 22.75 16.70
N GLY A 200 -2.65 23.91 17.03
CA GLY A 200 -1.48 24.48 16.39
C GLY A 200 -0.18 23.74 16.76
N ASP A 201 0.83 23.87 15.91
CA ASP A 201 2.03 23.05 15.99
C ASP A 201 2.82 23.23 17.30
N VAL A 202 2.84 24.44 17.86
CA VAL A 202 3.53 24.71 19.14
C VAL A 202 2.91 23.92 20.29
N GLU A 203 1.59 23.87 20.38
CA GLU A 203 0.89 23.15 21.44
C GLU A 203 0.95 21.63 21.21
N ARG A 204 0.98 21.17 19.95
CA ARG A 204 1.22 19.75 19.64
C ARG A 204 2.53 19.25 20.26
N THR A 205 3.62 20.03 20.20
CA THR A 205 4.91 19.62 20.79
C THR A 205 4.89 19.43 22.32
N GLN A 206 3.86 19.92 23.01
CA GLN A 206 3.74 19.83 24.47
C GLN A 206 3.05 18.54 24.95
N PHE A 207 2.51 17.70 24.05
CA PHE A 207 1.99 16.39 24.46
C PHE A 207 3.10 15.48 24.98
N ASP A 208 2.78 14.68 26.00
CA ASP A 208 3.62 13.58 26.45
C ASP A 208 3.43 12.37 25.53
N TYR A 209 4.16 12.36 24.41
CA TYR A 209 4.07 11.30 23.40
C TYR A 209 4.52 9.93 23.91
N ASP A 210 5.41 9.88 24.90
CA ASP A 210 5.88 8.63 25.51
C ASP A 210 4.71 7.92 26.23
N LEU A 211 3.83 8.68 26.87
CA LEU A 211 2.61 8.16 27.48
C LEU A 211 1.46 7.97 26.47
N LEU A 212 1.37 8.83 25.47
CA LEU A 212 0.27 8.83 24.53
C LEU A 212 0.33 7.67 23.53
N LEU A 213 1.52 7.36 22.98
CA LEU A 213 1.66 6.36 21.93
C LEU A 213 1.13 4.97 22.35
N PRO A 214 1.47 4.42 23.54
CA PRO A 214 0.91 3.14 24.00
C PRO A 214 -0.63 3.15 24.09
N VAL A 215 -1.22 4.26 24.57
CA VAL A 215 -2.69 4.39 24.69
C VAL A 215 -3.35 4.37 23.31
N LEU A 216 -2.77 5.07 22.33
CA LEU A 216 -3.31 5.10 20.96
C LEU A 216 -3.25 3.71 20.30
N ILE A 217 -2.12 3.01 20.43
CA ILE A 217 -1.91 1.67 19.85
C ILE A 217 -2.82 0.64 20.53
N GLY A 218 -2.85 0.62 21.86
CA GLY A 218 -3.73 -0.23 22.66
C GLY A 218 -5.20 -0.05 22.26
N THR A 219 -5.64 1.21 22.17
CA THR A 219 -7.01 1.52 21.75
C THR A 219 -7.29 1.08 20.31
N ALA A 220 -6.41 1.41 19.35
CA ALA A 220 -6.68 1.18 17.93
C ALA A 220 -6.66 -0.30 17.53
N PHE A 221 -5.73 -1.09 18.07
CA PHE A 221 -5.49 -2.46 17.62
C PHE A 221 -6.02 -3.53 18.57
N TYR A 222 -5.99 -3.30 19.88
CA TYR A 222 -6.25 -4.36 20.87
C TYR A 222 -7.60 -4.22 21.58
N SER A 223 -8.09 -3.00 21.73
CA SER A 223 -9.32 -2.74 22.47
C SER A 223 -10.60 -3.18 21.74
N ASN A 224 -11.70 -3.21 22.51
CA ASN A 224 -13.05 -3.39 22.01
C ASN A 224 -13.60 -2.20 21.21
N GLU A 225 -12.86 -1.11 21.10
CA GLU A 225 -13.24 0.07 20.30
C GLU A 225 -12.50 0.14 18.96
N GLY A 226 -11.42 -0.64 18.83
CA GLY A 226 -10.61 -0.78 17.64
C GLY A 226 -10.79 -2.13 16.95
N PHE A 227 -9.69 -2.74 16.50
CA PHE A 227 -9.66 -4.00 15.75
C PHE A 227 -9.73 -5.29 16.60
N GLN A 228 -9.89 -5.20 17.93
CA GLN A 228 -10.05 -6.36 18.82
C GLN A 228 -8.99 -7.46 18.64
N SER A 229 -7.72 -7.08 18.47
CA SER A 229 -6.61 -8.01 18.25
C SER A 229 -6.85 -8.98 17.07
N ALA A 230 -7.65 -8.58 16.08
CA ALA A 230 -8.09 -9.40 14.95
C ALA A 230 -8.94 -10.64 15.29
N TYR A 231 -9.40 -10.82 16.53
CA TYR A 231 -10.17 -12.01 16.95
C TYR A 231 -11.52 -12.18 16.24
N PHE A 232 -12.06 -11.11 15.64
CA PHE A 232 -13.30 -11.18 14.87
C PHE A 232 -13.20 -12.12 13.66
N LEU A 233 -12.00 -12.34 13.11
CA LEU A 233 -11.78 -13.22 11.96
C LEU A 233 -12.00 -14.70 12.29
N GLY A 234 -11.61 -15.15 13.49
CA GLY A 234 -11.80 -16.54 13.91
C GLY A 234 -13.26 -16.92 14.09
N GLY A 235 -14.11 -15.96 14.46
CA GLY A 235 -15.56 -16.17 14.61
C GLY A 235 -16.30 -16.34 13.28
N LEU A 236 -15.70 -15.94 12.15
CA LEU A 236 -16.34 -16.01 10.84
C LEU A 236 -16.61 -17.46 10.40
N ASP A 237 -15.66 -18.37 10.63
CA ASP A 237 -15.74 -19.75 10.11
C ASP A 237 -16.97 -20.54 10.61
N LEU A 238 -17.46 -20.20 11.82
CA LEU A 238 -18.65 -20.80 12.42
C LEU A 238 -19.92 -20.54 11.59
N ASP A 239 -19.97 -19.39 10.92
CA ASP A 239 -21.15 -18.92 10.18
C ASP A 239 -20.96 -19.07 8.65
N VAL A 240 -19.74 -19.30 8.15
CA VAL A 240 -19.45 -19.60 6.74
C VAL A 240 -19.75 -21.07 6.45
N ARG A 241 -20.68 -21.31 5.53
CA ARG A 241 -21.19 -22.66 5.22
C ARG A 241 -21.04 -22.99 3.74
N THR A 242 -20.78 -24.25 3.45
CA THR A 242 -20.86 -24.77 2.08
C THR A 242 -22.32 -25.09 1.75
N THR A 243 -22.85 -24.49 0.69
CA THR A 243 -24.21 -24.73 0.21
C THR A 243 -24.28 -26.05 -0.55
N GLN A 244 -25.50 -26.49 -0.90
CA GLN A 244 -25.71 -27.70 -1.72
C GLN A 244 -25.07 -27.61 -3.10
N SER A 245 -24.81 -26.40 -3.60
CA SER A 245 -24.12 -26.14 -4.87
C SER A 245 -22.60 -26.32 -4.78
N GLY A 246 -22.05 -26.54 -3.57
CA GLY A 246 -20.62 -26.60 -3.31
C GLY A 246 -19.95 -25.24 -3.10
N LYS A 247 -20.70 -24.13 -3.23
CA LYS A 247 -20.20 -22.76 -3.00
C LYS A 247 -20.21 -22.39 -1.53
N LEU A 248 -19.39 -21.42 -1.14
CA LEU A 248 -19.45 -20.82 0.19
C LEU A 248 -20.51 -19.73 0.23
N ASP A 249 -21.36 -19.81 1.26
CA ASP A 249 -22.29 -18.76 1.65
C ASP A 249 -21.89 -18.19 3.02
N TRP A 250 -22.08 -16.89 3.13
CA TRP A 250 -21.93 -16.15 4.37
C TRP A 250 -23.06 -15.13 4.46
N SER A 251 -24.15 -15.54 5.11
CA SER A 251 -25.38 -14.76 5.16
C SER A 251 -25.20 -13.45 5.94
N PRO A 252 -25.80 -12.32 5.48
CA PRO A 252 -25.82 -11.07 6.22
C PRO A 252 -26.60 -11.12 7.54
N HIS A 253 -27.39 -12.17 7.77
CA HIS A 253 -28.12 -12.34 9.02
C HIS A 253 -27.28 -13.03 10.10
N SER A 254 -26.08 -13.51 9.74
CA SER A 254 -25.17 -14.20 10.64
C SER A 254 -24.64 -13.31 11.77
N SER A 255 -24.27 -13.94 12.88
CA SER A 255 -23.73 -13.23 14.03
C SER A 255 -22.34 -12.64 13.73
N SER A 256 -21.54 -13.38 12.98
CA SER A 256 -20.19 -12.98 12.58
C SER A 256 -20.18 -11.81 11.61
N PHE A 257 -21.13 -11.75 10.65
CA PHE A 257 -21.29 -10.59 9.78
C PHE A 257 -21.73 -9.34 10.54
N ARG A 258 -22.71 -9.48 11.45
CA ARG A 258 -23.11 -8.37 12.33
C ARG A 258 -21.95 -7.86 13.18
N GLN A 259 -21.05 -8.74 13.63
CA GLN A 259 -19.85 -8.33 14.35
C GLN A 259 -18.93 -7.46 13.47
N VAL A 260 -18.72 -7.83 12.20
CA VAL A 260 -17.96 -7.01 11.24
C VAL A 260 -18.61 -5.65 11.04
N GLU A 261 -19.94 -5.60 10.84
CA GLU A 261 -20.68 -4.33 10.73
C GLU A 261 -20.55 -3.48 12.00
N VAL A 262 -20.63 -4.08 13.18
CA VAL A 262 -20.45 -3.38 14.45
C VAL A 262 -19.06 -2.77 14.54
N ILE A 263 -18.01 -3.52 14.19
CA ILE A 263 -16.62 -3.04 14.22
C ILE A 263 -16.44 -1.87 13.26
N MET A 264 -16.90 -1.99 12.01
CA MET A 264 -16.80 -0.92 11.01
C MET A 264 -17.52 0.36 11.44
N ASN A 265 -18.64 0.23 12.15
CA ASN A 265 -19.43 1.37 12.64
C ASN A 265 -18.93 1.94 13.98
N ARG A 266 -17.81 1.44 14.53
CA ARG A 266 -17.18 2.08 15.71
C ARG A 266 -16.59 3.42 15.32
N PRO A 267 -16.74 4.47 16.15
CA PRO A 267 -16.23 5.80 15.82
C PRO A 267 -14.74 5.83 15.46
N LEU A 268 -13.91 5.06 16.17
CA LEU A 268 -12.45 5.02 15.94
C LEU A 268 -12.08 4.24 14.67
N VAL A 269 -12.80 3.18 14.33
CA VAL A 269 -12.55 2.40 13.10
C VAL A 269 -13.03 3.18 11.86
N ALA A 270 -14.21 3.79 11.95
CA ALA A 270 -14.74 4.64 10.88
C ALA A 270 -13.82 5.85 10.57
N SER A 271 -13.07 6.31 11.57
CA SER A 271 -12.09 7.41 11.46
C SER A 271 -10.64 6.94 11.58
N MET A 272 -10.35 5.69 11.16
CA MET A 272 -9.02 5.09 11.31
C MET A 272 -7.93 5.81 10.49
N GLY A 273 -8.29 6.48 9.38
CA GLY A 273 -7.33 7.28 8.59
C GLY A 273 -6.71 8.43 9.41
N PRO A 274 -7.50 9.37 9.97
CA PRO A 274 -7.02 10.35 10.94
C PRO A 274 -6.28 9.73 12.14
N LEU A 275 -6.80 8.64 12.71
CA LEU A 275 -6.20 8.02 13.89
C LEU A 275 -4.80 7.46 13.61
N SER A 276 -4.61 6.76 12.51
CA SER A 276 -3.31 6.24 12.09
C SER A 276 -2.30 7.37 11.80
N ARG A 277 -2.75 8.51 11.28
CA ARG A 277 -1.89 9.71 11.13
C ARG A 277 -1.51 10.33 12.47
N LEU A 278 -2.42 10.36 13.44
CA LEU A 278 -2.13 10.78 14.81
C LEU A 278 -1.09 9.85 15.46
N ILE A 279 -1.25 8.53 15.30
CA ILE A 279 -0.28 7.55 15.80
C ILE A 279 1.08 7.74 15.12
N ALA A 280 1.13 7.88 13.80
CA ALA A 280 2.38 8.15 13.08
C ALA A 280 3.04 9.45 13.55
N HIS A 281 2.27 10.51 13.79
CA HIS A 281 2.79 11.74 14.37
C HIS A 281 3.31 11.54 15.79
N ALA A 282 2.64 10.72 16.62
CA ALA A 282 3.13 10.38 17.94
C ALA A 282 4.47 9.66 17.86
N VAL A 283 4.62 8.67 16.97
CA VAL A 283 5.89 7.97 16.71
C VAL A 283 7.02 8.94 16.35
N GLU A 284 6.75 9.96 15.53
CA GLU A 284 7.75 10.96 15.14
C GLU A 284 8.23 11.83 16.32
N ASN A 285 7.44 11.95 17.39
CA ASN A 285 7.67 12.86 18.52
C ASN A 285 7.93 12.17 19.86
N VAL A 286 7.87 10.83 19.92
CA VAL A 286 8.31 10.06 21.09
C VAL A 286 9.79 10.35 21.37
N LYS A 287 10.11 10.51 22.66
CA LYS A 287 11.48 10.78 23.14
C LYS A 287 12.24 9.50 23.41
N ASN A 288 11.57 8.46 23.91
CA ASN A 288 12.17 7.18 24.22
C ASN A 288 12.04 6.18 23.04
N PRO A 289 13.15 5.87 22.33
CA PRO A 289 13.11 4.94 21.18
C PRO A 289 12.61 3.54 21.51
N TRP A 290 12.73 3.12 22.77
CA TRP A 290 12.25 1.80 23.22
C TRP A 290 10.74 1.65 23.06
N ILE A 291 9.97 2.72 23.24
CA ILE A 291 8.51 2.70 23.09
C ILE A 291 8.13 2.43 21.63
N ILE A 292 8.94 2.93 20.67
CA ILE A 292 8.75 2.63 19.24
C ILE A 292 9.01 1.14 18.98
N GLN A 293 10.02 0.54 19.62
CA GLN A 293 10.30 -0.89 19.49
C GLN A 293 9.15 -1.74 20.07
N THR A 294 8.64 -1.39 21.26
CA THR A 294 7.46 -2.07 21.85
C THR A 294 6.24 -1.97 20.94
N MET A 295 5.97 -0.79 20.37
CA MET A 295 4.90 -0.63 19.39
C MET A 295 5.12 -1.50 18.14
N MET A 296 6.36 -1.62 17.66
CA MET A 296 6.67 -2.48 16.51
C MET A 296 6.41 -3.96 16.83
N ASP A 297 6.73 -4.41 18.03
CA ASP A 297 6.39 -5.75 18.51
C ASP A 297 4.87 -5.97 18.57
N ASP A 298 4.13 -4.95 19.04
CA ASP A 298 2.67 -4.94 19.03
C ASP A 298 2.14 -5.10 17.59
N LEU A 299 2.50 -4.20 16.66
CA LEU A 299 2.05 -4.28 15.27
C LEU A 299 2.40 -5.63 14.59
N ALA A 300 3.58 -6.17 14.89
CA ALA A 300 3.99 -7.49 14.43
C ALA A 300 3.11 -8.61 15.03
N SER A 301 2.76 -8.51 16.31
CA SER A 301 1.85 -9.44 16.99
C SER A 301 0.43 -9.37 16.41
N PHE A 302 -0.10 -8.16 16.19
CA PHE A 302 -1.41 -7.94 15.59
C PHE A 302 -1.49 -8.50 14.16
N SER A 303 -0.51 -8.19 13.31
CA SER A 303 -0.48 -8.71 11.94
C SER A 303 -0.37 -10.24 11.89
N ARG A 304 0.46 -10.84 12.77
CA ARG A 304 0.55 -12.29 12.91
C ARG A 304 -0.77 -12.91 13.33
N ALA A 305 -1.43 -12.34 14.34
CA ALA A 305 -2.74 -12.79 14.78
C ALA A 305 -3.74 -12.75 13.62
N LEU A 306 -3.76 -11.65 12.85
CA LEU A 306 -4.62 -11.50 11.69
C LEU A 306 -4.38 -12.59 10.62
N THR A 307 -3.13 -12.89 10.26
CA THR A 307 -2.83 -14.00 9.33
C THR A 307 -3.22 -15.36 9.90
N THR A 308 -2.96 -15.61 11.18
CA THR A 308 -3.31 -16.88 11.84
C THR A 308 -4.82 -17.10 11.86
N GLN A 309 -5.60 -16.07 12.19
CA GLN A 309 -7.06 -16.15 12.17
C GLN A 309 -7.59 -16.30 10.74
N TRP A 310 -6.98 -15.61 9.76
CA TRP A 310 -7.33 -15.77 8.35
C TRP A 310 -7.12 -17.21 7.86
N ARG A 311 -6.00 -17.85 8.21
CA ARG A 311 -5.70 -19.25 7.83
C ARG A 311 -6.73 -20.25 8.34
N GLN A 312 -7.42 -19.95 9.42
CA GLN A 312 -8.46 -20.82 9.99
C GLN A 312 -9.82 -20.67 9.29
N ASN A 313 -9.93 -19.74 8.34
CA ASN A 313 -11.18 -19.42 7.67
C ASN A 313 -11.25 -20.09 6.29
N LYS A 314 -12.41 -20.67 5.95
CA LYS A 314 -12.69 -21.23 4.61
C LYS A 314 -12.47 -20.25 3.46
N PHE A 315 -12.60 -18.94 3.68
CA PHE A 315 -12.28 -17.93 2.66
C PHE A 315 -10.79 -17.91 2.28
N SER A 316 -9.90 -18.39 3.16
CA SER A 316 -8.47 -18.48 2.86
C SER A 316 -8.11 -19.62 1.91
N ASP A 317 -9.04 -20.56 1.69
CA ASP A 317 -8.94 -21.66 0.73
C ASP A 317 -9.32 -21.25 -0.69
N ILE A 318 -9.83 -20.02 -0.89
CA ILE A 318 -10.25 -19.51 -2.20
C ILE A 318 -9.23 -18.51 -2.74
N GLU A 319 -8.77 -18.75 -3.96
CA GLU A 319 -7.96 -17.79 -4.71
C GLU A 319 -8.79 -16.61 -5.21
N ALA A 320 -8.18 -15.43 -5.31
CA ALA A 320 -8.88 -14.21 -5.71
C ALA A 320 -9.55 -14.32 -7.10
N ALA A 321 -8.94 -15.07 -8.03
CA ALA A 321 -9.49 -15.30 -9.36
C ALA A 321 -10.73 -16.23 -9.36
N GLU A 322 -10.89 -17.03 -8.31
CA GLU A 322 -11.92 -18.07 -8.21
C GLU A 322 -13.12 -17.66 -7.34
N GLU A 323 -13.09 -16.46 -6.74
CA GLU A 323 -14.16 -15.99 -5.84
C GLU A 323 -15.54 -15.99 -6.51
N ALA A 324 -15.63 -15.55 -7.77
CA ALA A 324 -16.90 -15.54 -8.50
C ALA A 324 -17.46 -16.96 -8.75
N ALA A 325 -16.58 -17.96 -8.86
CA ALA A 325 -16.97 -19.35 -9.05
C ALA A 325 -17.34 -20.04 -7.73
N ASN A 326 -16.66 -19.70 -6.63
CA ASN A 326 -16.76 -20.40 -5.36
C ASN A 326 -17.66 -19.71 -4.32
N LEU A 327 -18.03 -18.44 -4.50
CA LEU A 327 -18.92 -17.71 -3.59
C LEU A 327 -20.35 -17.64 -4.14
N GLU A 328 -21.33 -17.70 -3.23
CA GLU A 328 -22.72 -17.36 -3.55
C GLU A 328 -22.90 -15.85 -3.79
N GLU A 329 -23.96 -15.47 -4.52
CA GLU A 329 -24.18 -14.07 -4.97
C GLU A 329 -24.25 -13.07 -3.80
N GLU A 330 -24.94 -13.43 -2.72
CA GLU A 330 -25.05 -12.57 -1.53
C GLU A 330 -23.70 -12.42 -0.82
N ALA A 331 -22.91 -13.50 -0.74
CA ALA A 331 -21.58 -13.47 -0.16
C ALA A 331 -20.59 -12.64 -1.00
N LEU A 332 -20.66 -12.79 -2.32
CA LEU A 332 -19.79 -12.12 -3.29
C LEU A 332 -20.01 -10.60 -3.32
N HIS A 333 -21.27 -10.15 -3.32
CA HIS A 333 -21.60 -8.74 -3.52
C HIS A 333 -21.83 -7.93 -2.23
N LYS A 334 -22.11 -8.59 -1.09
CA LYS A 334 -22.47 -7.88 0.15
C LYS A 334 -21.52 -8.16 1.31
N THR A 335 -21.38 -9.42 1.74
CA THR A 335 -20.68 -9.70 3.00
C THR A 335 -19.16 -9.67 2.87
N THR A 336 -18.62 -10.37 1.87
CA THR A 336 -17.17 -10.45 1.61
C THR A 336 -16.55 -9.08 1.32
N PRO A 337 -17.16 -8.18 0.51
CA PRO A 337 -16.63 -6.83 0.29
C PRO A 337 -16.50 -5.99 1.57
N GLN A 338 -17.44 -6.11 2.51
CA GLN A 338 -17.35 -5.38 3.78
C GLN A 338 -16.22 -5.90 4.67
N LEU A 339 -16.02 -7.23 4.72
CA LEU A 339 -14.87 -7.82 5.38
C LEU A 339 -13.55 -7.29 4.79
N TRP A 340 -13.45 -7.24 3.46
CA TRP A 340 -12.28 -6.66 2.79
C TRP A 340 -12.08 -5.18 3.12
N ASN A 341 -13.14 -4.39 3.25
CA ASN A 341 -13.01 -2.99 3.68
C ASN A 341 -12.44 -2.86 5.10
N LEU A 342 -12.87 -3.71 6.03
CA LEU A 342 -12.32 -3.74 7.39
C LEU A 342 -10.84 -4.15 7.39
N LEU A 343 -10.47 -5.18 6.62
CA LEU A 343 -9.09 -5.64 6.46
C LEU A 343 -8.20 -4.57 5.80
N LYS A 344 -8.70 -3.87 4.77
CA LYS A 344 -8.02 -2.74 4.13
C LYS A 344 -7.78 -1.60 5.12
N ALA A 345 -8.75 -1.29 5.98
CA ALA A 345 -8.58 -0.28 7.02
C ALA A 345 -7.43 -0.63 7.98
N ALA A 346 -7.31 -1.90 8.39
CA ALA A 346 -6.20 -2.38 9.22
C ALA A 346 -4.84 -2.32 8.47
N LEU A 347 -4.80 -2.72 7.20
CA LEU A 347 -3.61 -2.61 6.35
C LEU A 347 -3.15 -1.16 6.21
N PHE A 348 -4.04 -0.25 5.82
CA PHE A 348 -3.71 1.16 5.65
C PHE A 348 -3.24 1.81 6.93
N ALA A 349 -3.92 1.52 8.07
CA ALA A 349 -3.51 2.03 9.36
C ALA A 349 -2.09 1.58 9.72
N THR A 350 -1.81 0.29 9.61
CA THR A 350 -0.49 -0.30 9.91
C THR A 350 0.59 0.32 9.03
N THR A 351 0.37 0.43 7.73
CA THR A 351 1.34 1.00 6.79
C THR A 351 1.62 2.49 7.04
N ILE A 352 0.59 3.28 7.39
CA ILE A 352 0.77 4.70 7.74
C ILE A 352 1.65 4.84 8.99
N ILE A 353 1.45 3.99 9.99
CA ILE A 353 2.26 3.99 11.22
C ILE A 353 3.70 3.57 10.92
N LEU A 354 3.91 2.49 10.16
CA LEU A 354 5.24 2.05 9.72
C LEU A 354 5.97 3.14 8.91
N ARG A 355 5.24 3.91 8.09
CA ARG A 355 5.82 5.06 7.38
C ARG A 355 6.32 6.14 8.35
N GLY A 356 5.59 6.40 9.44
CA GLY A 356 6.04 7.26 10.54
C GLY A 356 7.32 6.73 11.21
N VAL A 357 7.40 5.41 11.46
CA VAL A 357 8.59 4.76 12.02
C VAL A 357 9.81 4.96 11.14
N PHE A 358 9.72 4.67 9.84
CA PHE A 358 10.87 4.83 8.95
C PHE A 358 11.25 6.29 8.72
N LYS A 359 10.29 7.22 8.66
CA LYS A 359 10.59 8.65 8.63
C LYS A 359 11.38 9.07 9.87
N ARG A 360 11.00 8.57 11.05
CA ARG A 360 11.73 8.82 12.30
C ARG A 360 13.09 8.12 12.33
N ALA A 361 13.17 6.86 11.89
CA ALA A 361 14.42 6.10 11.87
C ALA A 361 15.48 6.73 10.96
N LEU A 362 15.10 7.28 9.81
CA LEU A 362 16.02 7.98 8.91
C LEU A 362 16.56 9.29 9.50
N ALA A 363 15.87 9.89 10.47
CA ALA A 363 16.26 11.17 11.08
C ALA A 363 16.92 11.02 12.46
N ASP A 364 16.71 9.89 13.15
CA ASP A 364 17.12 9.65 14.53
C ASP A 364 18.30 8.67 14.62
N ARG A 365 19.42 9.12 15.20
CA ARG A 365 20.64 8.31 15.36
C ARG A 365 20.44 7.06 16.21
N ALA A 366 19.54 7.08 17.19
CA ALA A 366 19.32 5.94 18.07
C ALA A 366 18.61 4.80 17.34
N LEU A 367 17.65 5.14 16.47
CA LEU A 367 16.91 4.17 15.65
C LEU A 367 17.70 3.74 14.42
N ALA A 368 18.54 4.64 13.87
CA ALA A 368 19.44 4.35 12.76
C ALA A 368 20.67 3.52 13.17
N ALA A 369 20.88 3.27 14.46
CA ALA A 369 22.02 2.50 14.94
C ALA A 369 22.00 1.05 14.41
N ASP A 370 23.18 0.50 14.10
CA ASP A 370 23.37 -0.83 13.52
C ASP A 370 22.73 -1.98 14.34
N ALA A 371 22.54 -1.78 15.64
CA ALA A 371 21.89 -2.74 16.52
C ALA A 371 20.35 -2.74 16.42
N VAL A 372 19.75 -1.66 15.89
CA VAL A 372 18.29 -1.42 15.93
C VAL A 372 17.71 -1.35 14.52
N ALA A 373 18.33 -0.60 13.60
CA ALA A 373 17.86 -0.40 12.24
C ALA A 373 17.52 -1.70 11.47
N PRO A 374 18.41 -2.73 11.42
CA PRO A 374 18.08 -3.98 10.73
C PRO A 374 16.95 -4.76 11.41
N LEU A 375 16.80 -4.66 12.73
CA LEU A 375 15.70 -5.32 13.46
C LEU A 375 14.36 -4.68 13.11
N LEU A 376 14.28 -3.34 13.13
CA LEU A 376 13.09 -2.59 12.72
C LEU A 376 12.72 -2.88 11.26
N ALA A 377 13.71 -2.91 10.36
CA ALA A 377 13.52 -3.23 8.95
C ALA A 377 12.95 -4.65 8.76
N ALA A 378 13.57 -5.66 9.38
CA ALA A 378 13.10 -7.04 9.31
C ALA A 378 11.70 -7.21 9.91
N GLN A 379 11.40 -6.56 11.04
CA GLN A 379 10.07 -6.60 11.66
C GLN A 379 9.00 -5.94 10.79
N ALA A 380 9.31 -4.81 10.15
CA ALA A 380 8.38 -4.15 9.23
C ALA A 380 8.07 -5.04 8.02
N LEU A 381 9.09 -5.63 7.39
CA LEU A 381 8.89 -6.57 6.28
C LEU A 381 8.10 -7.80 6.72
N GLN A 382 8.36 -8.34 7.91
CA GLN A 382 7.58 -9.45 8.45
C GLN A 382 6.11 -9.05 8.71
N THR A 383 5.86 -7.84 9.20
CA THR A 383 4.51 -7.29 9.38
C THR A 383 3.80 -7.16 8.04
N LEU A 384 4.48 -6.63 7.01
CA LEU A 384 3.93 -6.54 5.66
C LEU A 384 3.66 -7.91 5.04
N ARG A 385 4.53 -8.90 5.27
CA ARG A 385 4.31 -10.30 4.87
C ARG A 385 3.01 -10.84 5.45
N HIS A 386 2.76 -10.62 6.74
CA HIS A 386 1.55 -11.06 7.43
C HIS A 386 0.28 -10.39 6.88
N LEU A 387 0.40 -9.19 6.32
CA LEU A 387 -0.70 -8.47 5.67
C LEU A 387 -0.77 -8.67 4.15
N TYR A 388 0.12 -9.50 3.57
CA TYR A 388 0.25 -9.57 2.12
C TYR A 388 -0.96 -10.18 1.43
N PHE A 389 -1.71 -11.07 2.11
CA PHE A 389 -2.97 -11.61 1.57
C PHE A 389 -4.04 -10.54 1.34
N ILE A 390 -3.93 -9.38 1.99
CA ILE A 390 -4.79 -8.22 1.73
C ILE A 390 -4.20 -7.41 0.57
N THR A 391 -2.88 -7.18 0.60
CA THR A 391 -2.18 -6.34 -0.39
C THR A 391 -2.22 -6.94 -1.79
N SER A 392 -2.08 -8.28 -1.92
CA SER A 392 -2.14 -8.98 -3.20
C SER A 392 -3.47 -8.80 -3.94
N ARG A 393 -4.54 -8.46 -3.22
CA ARG A 393 -5.89 -8.24 -3.76
C ARG A 393 -6.17 -6.78 -4.14
N LEU A 394 -5.26 -5.85 -3.83
CA LEU A 394 -5.38 -4.44 -4.22
C LEU A 394 -4.89 -4.16 -5.65
N GLY A 395 -4.30 -5.16 -6.31
CA GLY A 395 -3.74 -5.06 -7.66
C GLY A 395 -2.32 -4.47 -7.68
N PRO A 396 -1.72 -4.26 -8.88
CA PRO A 396 -0.34 -3.79 -9.05
C PRO A 396 -0.07 -2.40 -8.45
N ALA A 397 -1.12 -1.61 -8.22
CA ALA A 397 -1.06 -0.31 -7.59
C ALA A 397 -1.04 -0.43 -6.06
N SER A 398 0.04 -0.99 -5.50
CA SER A 398 0.31 -0.75 -4.07
C SER A 398 0.35 0.77 -3.85
N PHE A 399 -0.32 1.25 -2.80
CA PHE A 399 -0.37 2.69 -2.55
C PHE A 399 1.02 3.20 -2.12
N SER A 400 1.36 4.43 -2.48
CA SER A 400 2.72 5.00 -2.35
C SER A 400 3.35 4.85 -0.96
N GLN A 401 2.54 4.82 0.10
CA GLN A 401 3.00 4.61 1.47
C GLN A 401 3.53 3.18 1.68
N HIS A 402 2.87 2.18 1.11
CA HIS A 402 3.33 0.79 1.15
C HIS A 402 4.67 0.66 0.43
N THR A 403 4.76 1.19 -0.79
CA THR A 403 6.00 1.17 -1.58
C THR A 403 7.16 1.84 -0.83
N PHE A 404 6.91 2.99 -0.20
CA PHE A 404 7.90 3.68 0.62
C PHE A 404 8.40 2.79 1.78
N VAL A 405 7.49 2.23 2.58
CA VAL A 405 7.86 1.37 3.73
C VAL A 405 8.61 0.13 3.26
N TYR A 406 8.11 -0.54 2.22
CA TYR A 406 8.68 -1.77 1.69
C TYR A 406 10.10 -1.57 1.16
N LEU A 407 10.30 -0.58 0.27
CA LEU A 407 11.62 -0.32 -0.32
C LEU A 407 12.60 0.24 0.72
N THR A 408 12.15 1.15 1.60
CA THR A 408 13.03 1.68 2.67
C THR A 408 13.51 0.58 3.61
N ALA A 409 12.64 -0.37 3.96
CA ALA A 409 13.02 -1.49 4.80
C ALA A 409 13.99 -2.44 4.09
N ILE A 410 13.81 -2.69 2.79
CA ILE A 410 14.75 -3.45 1.96
C ILE A 410 16.11 -2.76 1.91
N ASP A 411 16.15 -1.45 1.61
CA ASP A 411 17.39 -0.68 1.50
C ASP A 411 18.19 -0.70 2.81
N ILE A 412 17.51 -0.51 3.96
CA ILE A 412 18.15 -0.60 5.28
C ILE A 412 18.69 -2.02 5.50
N LEU A 413 17.88 -3.06 5.26
CA LEU A 413 18.26 -4.44 5.55
C LEU A 413 19.37 -4.95 4.62
N ALA A 414 19.42 -4.48 3.37
CA ALA A 414 20.43 -4.82 2.38
C ALA A 414 21.84 -4.36 2.79
N ALA A 415 21.95 -3.34 3.65
CA ALA A 415 23.22 -2.94 4.25
C ALA A 415 23.76 -3.96 5.28
N TYR A 416 22.96 -4.94 5.71
CA TYR A 416 23.30 -5.91 6.75
C TYR A 416 23.14 -7.36 6.26
N PRO A 417 24.12 -7.93 5.53
CA PRO A 417 24.02 -9.25 4.90
C PRO A 417 23.56 -10.38 5.83
N ASN A 418 24.10 -10.44 7.04
CA ASN A 418 23.75 -11.48 8.02
C ASN A 418 22.29 -11.37 8.50
N HIS A 419 21.78 -10.14 8.63
CA HIS A 419 20.39 -9.91 9.02
C HIS A 419 19.44 -10.20 7.85
N ALA A 420 19.82 -9.83 6.62
CA ALA A 420 19.07 -10.17 5.41
C ALA A 420 18.96 -11.69 5.22
N ASP A 421 20.06 -12.43 5.34
CA ASP A 421 20.08 -13.90 5.27
C ASP A 421 19.16 -14.54 6.33
N LYS A 422 19.27 -14.09 7.58
CA LYS A 422 18.41 -14.58 8.68
C LYS A 422 16.94 -14.26 8.43
N PHE A 423 16.63 -13.05 7.95
CA PHE A 423 15.28 -12.62 7.65
C PHE A 423 14.65 -13.50 6.55
N LEU A 424 15.33 -13.67 5.41
CA LEU A 424 14.84 -14.47 4.30
C LEU A 424 14.60 -15.93 4.69
N LYS A 425 15.52 -16.52 5.47
CA LYS A 425 15.33 -17.88 6.02
C LYS A 425 14.11 -17.99 6.96
N THR A 426 13.75 -16.90 7.64
CA THR A 426 12.58 -16.86 8.53
C THR A 426 11.25 -16.77 7.76
N ILE A 427 11.26 -16.13 6.58
CA ILE A 427 10.04 -15.91 5.81
C ILE A 427 9.80 -16.92 4.68
N ALA A 428 10.83 -17.68 4.31
CA ALA A 428 10.77 -18.74 3.31
C ALA A 428 9.82 -19.90 3.69
N SER A 429 9.40 -20.67 2.69
CA SER A 429 8.60 -21.88 2.89
C SER A 429 9.35 -22.91 3.73
N GLN A 430 8.60 -23.63 4.58
CA GLN A 430 9.14 -24.76 5.35
C GLN A 430 9.46 -25.97 4.48
N HIS A 431 8.85 -26.07 3.30
CA HIS A 431 8.99 -27.18 2.37
C HIS A 431 9.57 -26.70 1.04
N LEU A 432 10.85 -26.33 1.06
CA LEU A 432 11.59 -25.95 -0.14
C LEU A 432 11.52 -27.07 -1.20
N GLY A 433 11.39 -26.68 -2.47
CA GLY A 433 11.30 -27.62 -3.59
C GLY A 433 9.89 -28.16 -3.89
N GLN A 434 8.86 -27.76 -3.14
CA GLN A 434 7.47 -28.15 -3.42
C GLN A 434 6.55 -26.93 -3.41
N ILE A 435 5.55 -26.94 -4.30
CA ILE A 435 4.51 -25.91 -4.32
C ILE A 435 3.48 -26.22 -3.23
N PRO A 436 3.21 -25.30 -2.28
CA PRO A 436 2.19 -25.51 -1.27
C PRO A 436 0.79 -25.69 -1.86
N SER A 437 0.01 -26.59 -1.26
CA SER A 437 -1.38 -26.85 -1.66
C SER A 437 -2.34 -25.74 -1.23
N HIS A 438 -2.05 -25.05 -0.13
CA HIS A 438 -2.91 -24.00 0.42
C HIS A 438 -2.67 -22.64 -0.28
N PRO A 439 -3.72 -21.91 -0.73
CA PRO A 439 -3.57 -20.62 -1.40
C PRO A 439 -2.84 -19.56 -0.57
N LEU A 440 -3.16 -19.43 0.72
CA LEU A 440 -2.43 -18.54 1.62
C LEU A 440 -0.91 -18.79 1.63
N ASP A 441 -0.47 -20.05 1.69
CA ASP A 441 0.96 -20.36 1.70
C ASP A 441 1.62 -19.99 0.36
N ARG A 442 0.92 -20.19 -0.77
CA ARG A 442 1.35 -19.69 -2.09
C ARG A 442 1.46 -18.16 -2.15
N ILE A 443 0.52 -17.43 -1.52
CA ILE A 443 0.58 -15.97 -1.41
C ILE A 443 1.81 -15.53 -0.58
N LEU A 444 2.14 -16.26 0.48
CA LEU A 444 3.33 -15.98 1.28
C LEU A 444 4.62 -16.29 0.52
N ASP A 445 4.63 -17.33 -0.32
CA ASP A 445 5.75 -17.62 -1.23
C ASP A 445 5.91 -16.54 -2.31
N LEU A 446 4.80 -16.00 -2.84
CA LEU A 446 4.83 -14.84 -3.72
C LEU A 446 5.48 -13.63 -3.05
N TYR A 447 5.11 -13.32 -1.80
CA TYR A 447 5.76 -12.26 -1.03
C TYR A 447 7.26 -12.51 -0.87
N PHE A 448 7.62 -13.74 -0.50
CA PHE A 448 9.01 -14.16 -0.31
C PHE A 448 9.83 -13.96 -1.58
N LEU A 449 9.35 -14.45 -2.73
CA LEU A 449 10.05 -14.34 -4.02
C LEU A 449 10.22 -12.86 -4.43
N ASN A 450 9.15 -12.07 -4.38
CA ASN A 450 9.22 -10.63 -4.67
C ASN A 450 10.19 -9.88 -3.74
N THR A 451 10.31 -10.31 -2.48
CA THR A 451 11.24 -9.69 -1.53
C THR A 451 12.67 -10.17 -1.74
N ALA A 452 12.87 -11.45 -2.01
CA ALA A 452 14.17 -12.09 -2.14
C ALA A 452 14.97 -11.60 -3.36
N GLU A 453 14.30 -11.22 -4.44
CA GLU A 453 14.93 -10.65 -5.65
C GLU A 453 15.88 -9.50 -5.31
N HIS A 454 15.49 -8.65 -4.36
CA HIS A 454 16.24 -7.46 -3.96
C HIS A 454 17.52 -7.76 -3.16
N PHE A 455 17.73 -8.98 -2.67
CA PHE A 455 18.85 -9.35 -1.81
C PHE A 455 19.92 -10.21 -2.50
N THR A 456 19.71 -10.61 -3.76
CA THR A 456 20.61 -11.54 -4.48
C THR A 456 22.07 -11.09 -4.51
N LEU A 457 22.32 -9.77 -4.57
CA LEU A 457 23.64 -9.15 -4.58
C LEU A 457 24.33 -9.13 -3.20
N VAL A 458 23.58 -9.23 -2.11
CA VAL A 458 24.07 -9.12 -0.73
C VAL A 458 24.29 -10.51 -0.11
N LEU A 459 23.54 -11.50 -0.56
CA LEU A 459 23.61 -12.87 -0.05
C LEU A 459 24.83 -13.64 -0.56
N SER A 460 25.20 -14.66 0.20
CA SER A 460 26.23 -15.62 -0.19
C SER A 460 25.76 -16.49 -1.37
N PRO A 461 26.67 -16.95 -2.26
CA PRO A 461 26.32 -17.86 -3.35
C PRO A 461 25.63 -19.16 -2.86
N SER A 462 26.04 -19.70 -1.70
CA SER A 462 25.39 -20.86 -1.10
C SER A 462 23.95 -20.57 -0.67
N THR A 463 23.69 -19.41 -0.05
CA THR A 463 22.30 -19.01 0.28
C THR A 463 21.48 -18.83 -1.00
N ASN A 464 22.05 -18.20 -2.03
CA ASN A 464 21.36 -18.02 -3.31
C ASN A 464 20.95 -19.39 -3.91
N GLU A 465 21.80 -20.41 -3.82
CA GLU A 465 21.48 -21.76 -4.28
C GLU A 465 20.45 -22.47 -3.39
N ASP A 466 20.78 -22.63 -2.11
CA ASP A 466 20.05 -23.48 -1.18
C ASP A 466 18.67 -22.93 -0.83
N LEU A 467 18.51 -21.60 -0.89
CA LEU A 467 17.27 -20.91 -0.54
C LEU A 467 16.53 -20.38 -1.78
N LEU A 468 17.16 -19.51 -2.57
CA LEU A 468 16.45 -18.78 -3.62
C LEU A 468 16.17 -19.66 -4.84
N VAL A 469 17.18 -20.34 -5.37
CA VAL A 469 17.03 -21.27 -6.49
C VAL A 469 16.11 -22.43 -6.11
N ALA A 470 16.33 -23.03 -4.94
CA ALA A 470 15.48 -24.12 -4.44
C ALA A 470 13.99 -23.72 -4.29
N SER A 471 13.71 -22.46 -3.99
CA SER A 471 12.34 -21.93 -3.90
C SER A 471 11.73 -21.60 -5.26
N ALA A 472 12.53 -21.12 -6.22
CA ALA A 472 12.05 -20.68 -7.53
C ALA A 472 11.79 -21.84 -8.50
N VAL A 473 12.64 -22.88 -8.47
CA VAL A 473 12.59 -24.02 -9.42
C VAL A 473 11.21 -24.69 -9.54
N PRO A 474 10.48 -25.00 -8.44
CA PRO A 474 9.17 -25.65 -8.54
C PRO A 474 8.15 -24.82 -9.34
N TYR A 475 8.15 -23.50 -9.15
CA TYR A 475 7.23 -22.60 -9.84
C TYR A 475 7.60 -22.43 -11.32
N LEU A 476 8.89 -22.41 -11.65
CA LEU A 476 9.35 -22.42 -13.04
C LEU A 476 8.97 -23.72 -13.76
N ALA A 477 8.98 -24.86 -13.06
CA ALA A 477 8.56 -26.14 -13.62
C ALA A 477 7.04 -26.27 -13.80
N ALA A 478 6.24 -25.56 -12.99
CA ALA A 478 4.77 -25.61 -12.99
C ALA A 478 4.11 -24.51 -13.85
N ALA A 479 4.87 -23.88 -14.74
CA ALA A 479 4.48 -22.65 -15.44
C ALA A 479 3.33 -22.77 -16.46
N GLU A 480 2.79 -23.98 -16.66
CA GLU A 480 1.59 -24.22 -17.46
C GLU A 480 0.30 -23.84 -16.72
N ASN A 481 0.34 -23.71 -15.39
CA ASN A 481 -0.83 -23.33 -14.59
C ASN A 481 -1.03 -21.80 -14.57
N ARG A 482 -2.01 -21.31 -15.32
CA ARG A 482 -2.34 -19.87 -15.42
C ARG A 482 -2.70 -19.23 -14.07
N ASN A 483 -3.25 -19.98 -13.12
CA ASN A 483 -3.58 -19.45 -11.79
C ASN A 483 -2.32 -19.11 -10.97
N MET A 484 -1.18 -19.69 -11.33
CA MET A 484 0.12 -19.46 -10.66
C MET A 484 0.98 -18.41 -11.36
N LEU A 485 0.45 -17.71 -12.37
CA LEU A 485 1.22 -16.76 -13.18
C LEU A 485 1.97 -15.70 -12.33
N PRO A 486 1.35 -15.03 -11.32
CA PRO A 486 2.08 -14.05 -10.52
C PRO A 486 3.29 -14.63 -9.77
N ILE A 487 3.16 -15.88 -9.30
CA ILE A 487 4.24 -16.57 -8.56
C ILE A 487 5.32 -17.06 -9.51
N PHE A 488 4.92 -17.52 -10.69
CA PHE A 488 5.84 -17.82 -11.78
C PHE A 488 6.67 -16.58 -12.16
N GLU A 489 6.04 -15.42 -12.35
CA GLU A 489 6.75 -14.17 -12.68
C GLU A 489 7.71 -13.74 -11.57
N ALA A 490 7.32 -13.90 -10.30
CA ALA A 490 8.20 -13.64 -9.17
C ALA A 490 9.39 -14.62 -9.14
N ALA A 491 9.15 -15.93 -9.35
CA ALA A 491 10.19 -16.95 -9.40
C ALA A 491 11.17 -16.73 -10.57
N HIS A 492 10.63 -16.32 -11.73
CA HIS A 492 11.40 -15.93 -12.90
C HIS A 492 12.31 -14.74 -12.59
N SER A 493 11.80 -13.70 -11.94
CA SER A 493 12.56 -12.51 -11.58
C SER A 493 13.67 -12.83 -10.57
N VAL A 494 13.39 -13.63 -9.54
CA VAL A 494 14.39 -14.12 -8.58
C VAL A 494 15.49 -14.93 -9.28
N MET A 495 15.13 -15.90 -10.13
CA MET A 495 16.11 -16.71 -10.85
C MET A 495 17.00 -15.83 -11.71
N LEU A 496 16.42 -14.90 -12.48
CA LEU A 496 17.19 -13.99 -13.31
C LEU A 496 18.13 -13.09 -12.48
N ALA A 497 17.68 -12.60 -11.32
CA ALA A 497 18.48 -11.80 -10.41
C ALA A 497 19.64 -12.61 -9.82
N VAL A 498 19.43 -13.88 -9.43
CA VAL A 498 20.49 -14.77 -8.95
C VAL A 498 21.51 -15.06 -10.04
N LEU A 499 21.06 -15.38 -11.26
CA LEU A 499 21.95 -15.65 -12.40
C LEU A 499 22.77 -14.41 -12.78
N SER A 500 22.20 -13.22 -12.59
CA SER A 500 22.84 -11.93 -12.88
C SER A 500 23.81 -11.44 -11.79
N ALA A 501 23.80 -12.07 -10.61
CA ALA A 501 24.67 -11.69 -9.51
C ALA A 501 26.14 -12.10 -9.82
N PRO A 502 27.11 -11.16 -9.81
CA PRO A 502 28.51 -11.46 -10.18
C PRO A 502 29.16 -12.58 -9.37
N GLN A 503 28.81 -12.69 -8.07
CA GLN A 503 29.31 -13.72 -7.16
C GLN A 503 28.76 -15.13 -7.45
N SER A 504 27.70 -15.25 -8.25
CA SER A 504 27.00 -16.50 -8.52
C SER A 504 27.45 -17.18 -9.81
N ALA A 505 28.56 -16.77 -10.45
CA ALA A 505 28.96 -17.27 -11.77
C ALA A 505 28.99 -18.82 -11.89
N ASN A 506 29.52 -19.54 -10.90
CA ASN A 506 29.52 -21.00 -10.90
C ASN A 506 28.12 -21.61 -10.82
N LEU A 507 27.24 -20.98 -10.03
CA LEU A 507 25.83 -21.36 -9.90
C LEU A 507 25.08 -21.08 -11.20
N THR A 508 25.38 -19.96 -11.86
CA THR A 508 24.84 -19.62 -13.18
C THR A 508 25.19 -20.70 -14.19
N ALA A 509 26.44 -21.14 -14.28
CA ALA A 509 26.83 -22.23 -15.17
C ALA A 509 26.03 -23.52 -14.93
N LYS A 510 25.73 -23.84 -13.65
CA LYS A 510 24.98 -25.04 -13.25
C LYS A 510 23.49 -24.97 -13.62
N HIS A 511 22.83 -23.85 -13.38
CA HIS A 511 21.36 -23.73 -13.50
C HIS A 511 20.88 -23.14 -14.83
N LEU A 512 21.77 -22.54 -15.62
CA LEU A 512 21.43 -21.91 -16.88
C LEU A 512 20.73 -22.84 -17.88
N PRO A 513 21.16 -24.10 -18.11
CA PRO A 513 20.48 -25.00 -19.04
C PRO A 513 19.01 -25.24 -18.67
N PHE A 514 18.73 -25.47 -17.37
CA PHE A 514 17.37 -25.65 -16.87
C PHE A 514 16.52 -24.38 -17.06
N TYR A 515 17.09 -23.21 -16.78
CA TYR A 515 16.37 -21.95 -16.91
C TYR A 515 15.99 -21.63 -18.36
N ILE A 516 16.87 -21.94 -19.31
CA ILE A 516 16.60 -21.75 -20.74
C ILE A 516 15.49 -22.68 -21.22
N ASP A 517 15.54 -23.96 -20.83
CA ASP A 517 14.47 -24.91 -21.14
C ASP A 517 13.13 -24.42 -20.59
N ALA A 518 13.11 -23.93 -19.35
CA ALA A 518 11.93 -23.33 -18.75
C ALA A 518 11.41 -22.12 -19.55
N LEU A 519 12.28 -21.16 -19.92
CA LEU A 519 11.92 -19.98 -20.74
C LEU A 519 11.24 -20.38 -22.05
N PHE A 520 11.80 -21.37 -22.72
CA PHE A 520 11.32 -21.88 -24.00
C PHE A 520 10.04 -22.69 -23.89
N ARG A 521 9.79 -23.36 -22.74
CA ARG A 521 8.54 -24.06 -22.48
C ARG A 521 7.38 -23.09 -22.22
N VAL A 522 7.65 -21.95 -21.60
CA VAL A 522 6.61 -20.99 -21.19
C VAL A 522 6.29 -19.94 -22.23
N PHE A 523 7.25 -19.59 -23.08
CA PHE A 523 7.04 -18.68 -24.18
C PHE A 523 6.38 -19.42 -25.36
N PRO A 524 5.27 -18.91 -25.93
CA PRO A 524 4.68 -17.57 -25.76
C PRO A 524 3.46 -17.50 -24.81
N ASN A 525 3.09 -18.57 -24.13
CA ASN A 525 1.81 -18.67 -23.42
C ASN A 525 1.76 -17.97 -22.06
N SER A 526 2.83 -18.08 -21.26
CA SER A 526 2.91 -17.55 -19.89
C SER A 526 3.96 -16.44 -19.75
N LEU A 527 4.68 -16.11 -20.83
CA LEU A 527 5.72 -15.09 -20.85
C LEU A 527 5.51 -14.18 -22.06
N SER A 528 5.48 -12.87 -21.84
CA SER A 528 5.33 -11.90 -22.94
C SER A 528 6.58 -11.86 -23.83
N PRO A 529 6.45 -11.47 -25.12
CA PRO A 529 7.59 -11.21 -26.00
C PRO A 529 8.64 -10.27 -25.40
N ARG A 530 8.19 -9.26 -24.63
CA ARG A 530 9.07 -8.30 -23.98
C ARG A 530 9.84 -8.94 -22.82
N GLN A 531 9.18 -9.71 -21.96
CA GLN A 531 9.83 -10.43 -20.86
C GLN A 531 10.84 -11.46 -21.40
N PHE A 532 10.48 -12.21 -22.45
CA PHE A 532 11.39 -13.17 -23.10
C PHE A 532 12.65 -12.49 -23.63
N ARG A 533 12.50 -11.43 -24.44
CA ARG A 533 13.62 -10.66 -25.00
C ARG A 533 14.51 -10.07 -23.90
N LEU A 534 13.91 -9.52 -22.85
CA LEU A 534 14.65 -8.94 -21.72
C LEU A 534 15.44 -10.02 -20.95
N ALA A 535 14.83 -11.18 -20.69
CA ALA A 535 15.48 -12.29 -20.02
C ALA A 535 16.70 -12.76 -20.84
N PHE A 536 16.54 -13.01 -22.14
CA PHE A 536 17.64 -13.41 -23.01
C PHE A 536 18.73 -12.35 -23.13
N LYS A 537 18.36 -11.07 -23.32
CA LYS A 537 19.31 -9.95 -23.33
C LYS A 537 20.17 -9.93 -22.04
N THR A 538 19.54 -10.20 -20.91
CA THR A 538 20.22 -10.28 -19.60
C THR A 538 21.16 -11.50 -19.53
N LEU A 539 20.72 -12.68 -19.98
CA LEU A 539 21.57 -13.88 -20.06
C LEU A 539 22.80 -13.66 -20.96
N MET A 540 22.62 -13.00 -22.10
CA MET A 540 23.74 -12.66 -23.00
C MET A 540 24.74 -11.73 -22.32
N ARG A 541 24.26 -10.72 -21.57
CA ARG A 541 25.15 -9.83 -20.79
C ARG A 541 25.94 -10.58 -19.72
N VAL A 542 25.35 -11.60 -19.11
CA VAL A 542 25.98 -12.40 -18.03
C VAL A 542 26.94 -13.45 -18.58
N THR A 543 26.75 -13.91 -19.81
CA THR A 543 27.60 -14.93 -20.45
C THR A 543 28.71 -14.32 -21.32
N ALA A 544 28.59 -13.05 -21.70
CA ALA A 544 29.59 -12.33 -22.50
C ALA A 544 30.63 -11.57 -21.64
N PRO A 545 31.80 -11.22 -22.20
CA PRO A 545 32.80 -10.39 -21.52
C PRO A 545 32.22 -9.02 -21.12
N PRO A 546 32.58 -8.45 -19.95
CA PRO A 546 33.66 -8.84 -19.04
C PRO A 546 33.23 -9.78 -17.89
N SER A 547 32.13 -10.53 -18.04
CA SER A 547 31.63 -11.40 -16.95
C SER A 547 32.63 -12.50 -16.55
N PRO A 548 32.67 -12.90 -15.26
CA PRO A 548 33.47 -14.05 -14.81
C PRO A 548 33.09 -15.36 -15.51
N LEU A 549 31.80 -15.50 -15.85
CA LEU A 549 31.28 -16.70 -16.51
C LEU A 549 31.89 -16.87 -17.91
N SER A 550 32.01 -15.79 -18.68
CA SER A 550 32.64 -15.80 -20.01
C SER A 550 34.08 -16.31 -19.99
N ALA A 551 34.83 -16.05 -18.90
CA ALA A 551 36.20 -16.54 -18.75
C ALA A 551 36.27 -18.07 -18.51
N THR A 552 35.25 -18.63 -17.84
CA THR A 552 35.19 -20.06 -17.51
C THR A 552 34.53 -20.91 -18.59
N HIS A 553 33.54 -20.34 -19.30
CA HIS A 553 32.73 -21.01 -20.32
C HIS A 553 32.57 -20.09 -21.55
N PRO A 554 33.63 -19.91 -22.37
CA PRO A 554 33.64 -18.94 -23.46
C PRO A 554 32.67 -19.29 -24.61
N ASP A 555 32.32 -20.55 -24.78
CA ASP A 555 31.45 -21.04 -25.87
C ASP A 555 29.95 -20.86 -25.55
N LEU A 556 29.63 -20.56 -24.30
CA LEU A 556 28.25 -20.50 -23.80
C LEU A 556 27.38 -19.46 -24.56
N PRO A 557 27.84 -18.23 -24.84
CA PRO A 557 27.08 -17.28 -25.67
C PRO A 557 26.72 -17.84 -27.05
N ALA A 558 27.65 -18.55 -27.71
CA ALA A 558 27.40 -19.13 -29.02
C ALA A 558 26.32 -20.21 -28.94
N THR A 559 26.40 -21.11 -27.96
CA THR A 559 25.38 -22.14 -27.72
C THR A 559 23.99 -21.53 -27.46
N LEU A 560 23.90 -20.43 -26.70
CA LEU A 560 22.61 -19.74 -26.47
C LEU A 560 21.99 -19.22 -27.76
N LEU A 561 22.80 -18.59 -28.62
CA LEU A 561 22.34 -18.07 -29.90
C LEU A 561 21.91 -19.20 -30.83
N GLU A 562 22.68 -20.30 -30.90
CA GLU A 562 22.33 -21.48 -31.71
C GLU A 562 20.98 -22.06 -31.33
N ILE A 563 20.69 -22.21 -30.03
CA ILE A 563 19.40 -22.72 -29.56
C ILE A 563 18.25 -21.80 -30.01
N VAL A 564 18.41 -20.48 -29.83
CA VAL A 564 17.39 -19.51 -30.25
C VAL A 564 17.21 -19.52 -31.77
N TYR A 565 18.30 -19.56 -32.53
CA TYR A 565 18.31 -19.59 -33.98
C TYR A 565 17.60 -20.84 -34.53
N HIS A 566 17.98 -22.02 -34.07
CA HIS A 566 17.34 -23.28 -34.50
C HIS A 566 15.85 -23.32 -34.17
N ARG A 567 15.43 -22.74 -33.04
CA ARG A 567 14.02 -22.62 -32.71
C ARG A 567 13.32 -21.62 -33.63
N ALA A 568 13.93 -20.47 -33.91
CA ALA A 568 13.36 -19.44 -34.78
C ALA A 568 13.09 -19.96 -36.21
N LEU A 569 13.95 -20.81 -36.75
CA LEU A 569 13.76 -21.45 -38.06
C LEU A 569 12.47 -22.29 -38.15
N ASN A 570 12.03 -22.86 -37.02
CA ASN A 570 10.88 -23.77 -36.96
C ASN A 570 9.68 -23.18 -36.19
N ALA A 571 9.77 -21.92 -35.78
CA ALA A 571 8.77 -21.30 -34.91
C ALA A 571 7.48 -20.94 -35.69
N PRO A 572 6.31 -20.97 -35.04
CA PRO A 572 5.07 -20.52 -35.62
C PRO A 572 5.15 -19.08 -36.13
N THR A 573 4.62 -18.86 -37.34
CA THR A 573 4.56 -17.54 -38.00
C THR A 573 3.25 -16.80 -37.73
N ALA A 574 2.31 -17.43 -37.02
CA ALA A 574 1.05 -16.82 -36.64
C ALA A 574 1.29 -15.65 -35.64
N PRO A 575 0.56 -14.53 -35.78
CA PRO A 575 0.67 -13.41 -34.86
C PRO A 575 0.28 -13.82 -33.44
N LEU A 576 1.10 -13.43 -32.46
CA LEU A 576 0.80 -13.65 -31.05
C LEU A 576 -0.32 -12.70 -30.58
N PRO A 577 -1.12 -13.10 -29.58
CA PRO A 577 -2.12 -12.22 -29.00
C PRO A 577 -1.46 -10.96 -28.42
N PRO A 578 -2.09 -9.77 -28.56
CA PRO A 578 -1.52 -8.53 -28.06
C PRO A 578 -1.36 -8.59 -26.53
N ASP A 579 -0.19 -8.13 -26.07
CA ASP A 579 0.13 -8.08 -24.64
C ASP A 579 -0.73 -7.02 -23.94
N ALA A 580 -1.60 -7.47 -23.03
CA ALA A 580 -2.50 -6.60 -22.26
C ALA A 580 -1.74 -5.57 -21.41
N VAL A 581 -0.50 -5.86 -21.01
CA VAL A 581 0.37 -4.96 -20.24
C VAL A 581 1.00 -3.90 -21.16
N ALA A 582 1.36 -4.26 -22.39
CA ALA A 582 1.84 -3.32 -23.40
C ALA A 582 0.75 -2.32 -23.84
N LEU A 583 -0.50 -2.79 -23.92
CA LEU A 583 -1.67 -1.94 -24.18
C LEU A 583 -1.97 -0.97 -23.01
N ALA A 584 -1.65 -1.33 -21.77
CA ALA A 584 -1.94 -0.52 -20.58
C ALA A 584 -0.86 0.53 -20.25
N LEU A 585 0.38 0.32 -20.70
CA LEU A 585 1.54 1.20 -20.40
C LEU A 585 1.83 2.25 -21.49
N GLN A 586 1.01 2.35 -22.54
CA GLN A 586 1.23 3.28 -23.65
C GLN A 586 0.18 4.40 -23.67
N ASP A 587 0.61 5.64 -23.48
CA ASP A 587 -0.14 6.87 -23.81
C ASP A 587 -0.18 7.14 -25.34
N SER A 588 -0.13 6.10 -26.17
CA SER A 588 -0.01 6.19 -27.64
C SER A 588 -1.17 5.47 -28.35
N ASP A 589 -1.82 6.16 -29.30
CA ASP A 589 -3.00 5.72 -30.07
C ASP A 589 -2.77 4.54 -31.05
N ALA A 590 -1.57 3.96 -31.11
CA ALA A 590 -1.23 2.89 -32.05
C ALA A 590 -1.05 1.55 -31.32
N PRO A 591 -1.81 0.49 -31.66
CA PRO A 591 -1.59 -0.83 -31.09
C PRO A 591 -0.19 -1.34 -31.44
N PRO A 592 0.48 -2.08 -30.53
CA PRO A 592 1.78 -2.66 -30.83
C PRO A 592 1.68 -3.56 -32.06
N PRO A 593 2.71 -3.60 -32.93
CA PRO A 593 2.71 -4.47 -34.08
C PRO A 593 2.54 -5.92 -33.61
N ALA A 594 1.62 -6.65 -34.24
CA ALA A 594 1.41 -8.06 -33.95
C ALA A 594 2.66 -8.83 -34.40
N LEU A 595 3.40 -9.41 -33.45
CA LEU A 595 4.61 -10.18 -33.74
C LEU A 595 4.32 -11.67 -33.61
N SER A 596 4.89 -12.49 -34.47
CA SER A 596 4.87 -13.96 -34.35
C SER A 596 5.97 -14.48 -33.42
N GLU A 597 5.90 -15.75 -33.01
CA GLU A 597 6.98 -16.38 -32.22
C GLU A 597 8.32 -16.28 -32.97
N GLN A 598 8.32 -16.57 -34.27
CA GLN A 598 9.50 -16.42 -35.13
C GLN A 598 10.07 -15.00 -35.12
N ALA A 599 9.22 -13.97 -35.29
CA ALA A 599 9.66 -12.58 -35.30
C ALA A 599 10.26 -12.15 -33.95
N VAL A 600 9.71 -12.63 -32.83
CA VAL A 600 10.23 -12.34 -31.49
C VAL A 600 11.59 -13.01 -31.26
N LEU A 601 11.76 -14.26 -31.69
CA LEU A 601 13.06 -14.95 -31.58
C LEU A 601 14.13 -14.27 -32.45
N ALA A 602 13.78 -13.83 -33.65
CA ALA A 602 14.67 -13.05 -34.50
C ALA A 602 15.08 -11.71 -33.84
N LEU A 603 14.11 -10.98 -33.28
CA LEU A 603 14.38 -9.76 -32.50
C LEU A 603 15.25 -10.02 -31.27
N THR A 604 15.10 -11.19 -30.64
CA THR A 604 15.92 -11.60 -29.48
C THR A 604 17.38 -11.77 -29.88
N LEU A 605 17.66 -12.38 -31.04
CA LEU A 605 19.02 -12.50 -31.57
C LEU A 605 19.62 -11.13 -31.93
N ILE A 606 18.82 -10.26 -32.55
CA ILE A 606 19.23 -8.88 -32.87
C ILE A 606 19.60 -8.09 -31.60
N ASP A 607 18.80 -8.22 -30.53
CA ASP A 607 19.07 -7.57 -29.24
C ASP A 607 20.32 -8.12 -28.53
N ALA A 608 20.80 -9.31 -28.90
CA ALA A 608 21.98 -9.94 -28.34
C ALA A 608 23.29 -9.44 -28.98
N LEU A 609 23.25 -8.96 -30.23
CA LEU A 609 24.43 -8.54 -31.01
C LEU A 609 25.38 -7.60 -30.24
N PRO A 610 24.91 -6.57 -29.51
CA PRO A 610 25.80 -5.65 -28.80
C PRO A 610 26.66 -6.29 -27.71
N TYR A 611 26.27 -7.46 -27.21
CA TYR A 611 26.96 -8.12 -26.11
C TYR A 611 28.00 -9.12 -26.62
N LEU A 612 27.95 -9.55 -27.88
CA LEU A 612 28.77 -10.65 -28.38
C LEU A 612 30.26 -10.29 -28.41
N PRO A 613 31.16 -11.24 -28.11
CA PRO A 613 32.56 -11.12 -28.49
C PRO A 613 32.72 -10.82 -29.99
N ILE A 614 33.74 -10.06 -30.37
CA ILE A 614 33.95 -9.59 -31.75
C ILE A 614 33.97 -10.76 -32.75
N ALA A 615 34.61 -11.88 -32.39
CA ALA A 615 34.67 -13.07 -33.24
C ALA A 615 33.28 -13.65 -33.55
N LEU A 616 32.39 -13.68 -32.55
CA LEU A 616 31.01 -14.15 -32.72
C LEU A 616 30.14 -13.10 -33.42
N LEU A 617 30.39 -11.81 -33.21
CA LEU A 617 29.63 -10.76 -33.87
C LEU A 617 29.74 -10.85 -35.41
N ASP A 618 30.95 -11.08 -35.93
CA ASP A 618 31.20 -11.20 -37.37
C ASP A 618 30.45 -12.40 -37.99
N GLU A 619 30.34 -13.50 -37.24
CA GLU A 619 29.60 -14.70 -37.65
C GLU A 619 28.08 -14.51 -37.58
N TRP A 620 27.58 -13.87 -36.52
CA TRP A 620 26.15 -13.77 -36.22
C TRP A 620 25.43 -12.64 -36.95
N LEU A 621 26.14 -11.62 -37.42
CA LEU A 621 25.57 -10.54 -38.25
C LEU A 621 24.89 -11.08 -39.53
N PRO A 622 25.57 -11.89 -40.38
CA PRO A 622 24.95 -12.58 -41.51
C PRO A 622 23.75 -13.45 -41.14
N LEU A 623 23.86 -14.29 -40.10
CA LEU A 623 22.83 -15.24 -39.69
C LEU A 623 21.54 -14.53 -39.23
N CYS A 624 21.67 -13.44 -38.48
CA CYS A 624 20.52 -12.63 -38.08
C CYS A 624 19.84 -11.96 -39.28
N ALA A 625 20.61 -11.52 -40.29
CA ALA A 625 20.06 -10.96 -41.52
C ALA A 625 19.34 -12.02 -42.38
N GLU A 626 19.88 -13.23 -42.46
CA GLU A 626 19.23 -14.37 -43.13
C GLU A 626 17.92 -14.75 -42.46
N LEU A 627 17.91 -14.87 -41.13
CA LEU A 627 16.69 -15.17 -40.36
C LEU A 627 15.64 -14.07 -40.51
N LEU A 628 16.04 -12.80 -40.53
CA LEU A 628 15.15 -11.66 -40.78
C LEU A 628 14.43 -11.79 -42.13
N ASN A 629 15.13 -12.28 -43.16
CA ASN A 629 14.55 -12.49 -44.50
C ASN A 629 13.60 -13.69 -44.59
N GLN A 630 13.64 -14.61 -43.61
CA GLN A 630 12.71 -15.73 -43.51
C GLN A 630 11.34 -15.34 -42.92
N ILE A 631 11.25 -14.16 -42.27
CA ILE A 631 9.97 -13.63 -41.77
C ILE A 631 9.10 -13.29 -42.99
N HIS A 632 8.01 -14.05 -43.17
CA HIS A 632 7.14 -13.90 -44.34
C HIS A 632 6.28 -12.65 -44.33
N ASP A 633 5.83 -12.22 -43.15
CA ASP A 633 4.99 -11.04 -42.95
C ASP A 633 5.83 -9.75 -43.08
N ASP A 634 5.39 -8.85 -43.97
CA ASP A 634 6.14 -7.65 -44.30
C ASP A 634 6.16 -6.63 -43.16
N GLU A 635 5.08 -6.49 -42.38
CA GLU A 635 5.03 -5.55 -41.26
C GLU A 635 5.94 -6.02 -40.11
N MET A 636 5.89 -7.31 -39.76
CA MET A 636 6.77 -7.89 -38.74
C MET A 636 8.24 -7.78 -39.13
N ARG A 637 8.54 -7.99 -40.43
CA ARG A 637 9.88 -7.87 -40.97
C ARG A 637 10.39 -6.44 -40.93
N GLU A 638 9.58 -5.45 -41.27
CA GLU A 638 9.97 -4.03 -41.15
C GLU A 638 10.27 -3.63 -39.70
N VAL A 639 9.53 -4.16 -38.72
CA VAL A 639 9.86 -3.98 -37.30
C VAL A 639 11.23 -4.57 -36.97
N ALA A 640 11.53 -5.77 -37.45
CA ALA A 640 12.85 -6.40 -37.27
C ALA A 640 13.97 -5.62 -37.96
N LYS A 641 13.77 -5.14 -39.19
CA LYS A 641 14.73 -4.29 -39.92
C LYS A 641 15.02 -2.99 -39.17
N LYS A 642 13.97 -2.32 -38.70
CA LYS A 642 14.10 -1.09 -37.93
C LYS A 642 14.92 -1.34 -36.66
N ARG A 643 14.62 -2.41 -35.92
CA ARG A 643 15.38 -2.73 -34.71
C ARG A 643 16.83 -3.12 -35.01
N PHE A 644 17.07 -3.87 -36.10
CA PHE A 644 18.43 -4.20 -36.55
C PHE A 644 19.23 -2.91 -36.80
N TRP A 645 18.64 -1.98 -37.56
CA TRP A 645 19.25 -0.69 -37.83
C TRP A 645 19.48 0.15 -36.57
N GLU A 646 18.50 0.21 -35.67
CA GLU A 646 18.64 0.88 -34.38
C GLU A 646 19.82 0.33 -33.57
N VAL A 647 19.97 -0.99 -33.48
CA VAL A 647 21.07 -1.63 -32.75
C VAL A 647 22.45 -1.23 -33.30
N LEU A 648 22.57 -1.02 -34.61
CA LEU A 648 23.83 -0.59 -35.23
C LEU A 648 24.14 0.90 -35.00
N VAL A 649 23.13 1.76 -34.82
CA VAL A 649 23.28 3.23 -34.84
C VAL A 649 23.06 3.89 -33.47
N SER A 650 22.32 3.25 -32.56
CA SER A 650 21.87 3.84 -31.28
C SER A 650 22.97 4.04 -30.23
N GLY A 651 24.20 3.58 -30.51
CA GLY A 651 25.29 3.57 -29.54
C GLY A 651 25.19 2.43 -28.50
N GLU A 652 24.33 1.42 -28.73
CA GLU A 652 24.28 0.20 -27.91
C GLU A 652 25.58 -0.64 -28.04
N MET A 653 26.33 -0.48 -29.14
CA MET A 653 27.64 -1.10 -29.36
C MET A 653 28.78 -0.20 -28.90
N ASP A 654 29.83 -0.78 -28.31
CA ASP A 654 31.08 -0.08 -28.07
C ASP A 654 31.88 0.14 -29.38
N PRO A 655 32.92 1.00 -29.36
CA PRO A 655 33.64 1.38 -30.58
C PRO A 655 34.21 0.21 -31.39
N GLU A 656 34.70 -0.86 -30.75
CA GLU A 656 35.31 -1.98 -31.47
C GLU A 656 34.25 -2.81 -32.20
N ARG A 657 33.12 -3.09 -31.53
CA ARG A 657 31.96 -3.77 -32.14
C ARG A 657 31.34 -2.93 -33.24
N SER A 658 31.21 -1.62 -33.05
CA SER A 658 30.69 -0.70 -34.06
C SER A 658 31.52 -0.70 -35.34
N VAL A 659 32.86 -0.79 -35.26
CA VAL A 659 33.72 -0.86 -36.45
C VAL A 659 33.43 -2.11 -37.27
N VAL A 660 33.29 -3.27 -36.63
CA VAL A 660 32.95 -4.53 -37.31
C VAL A 660 31.57 -4.46 -37.96
N ALA A 661 30.58 -3.99 -37.21
CA ALA A 661 29.22 -3.78 -37.69
C ALA A 661 29.15 -2.83 -38.90
N VAL A 662 29.87 -1.70 -38.86
CA VAL A 662 29.94 -0.74 -39.97
C VAL A 662 30.63 -1.36 -41.19
N ASN A 663 31.77 -2.03 -41.00
CA ASN A 663 32.48 -2.70 -42.09
C ASN A 663 31.59 -3.74 -42.77
N TRP A 664 30.90 -4.56 -41.98
CA TRP A 664 29.95 -5.54 -42.50
C TRP A 664 28.81 -4.87 -43.29
N TRP A 665 28.22 -3.81 -42.72
CA TRP A 665 27.13 -3.06 -43.34
C TRP A 665 27.53 -2.39 -44.66
N SER A 666 28.71 -1.76 -44.74
CA SER A 666 29.12 -0.96 -45.89
C SER A 666 29.90 -1.71 -46.95
N THR A 667 30.73 -2.70 -46.56
CA THR A 667 31.69 -3.35 -47.49
C THR A 667 31.43 -4.84 -47.72
N MET A 668 30.73 -5.53 -46.82
CA MET A 668 30.49 -6.98 -46.91
C MET A 668 29.06 -7.33 -47.37
N GLY A 669 28.32 -6.35 -47.90
CA GLY A 669 26.97 -6.54 -48.41
C GLY A 669 25.88 -6.62 -47.33
N GLY A 670 26.17 -6.22 -46.08
CA GLY A 670 25.21 -6.30 -44.98
C GLY A 670 23.97 -5.42 -45.20
N ARG A 671 24.15 -4.23 -45.79
CA ARG A 671 23.04 -3.34 -46.18
C ARG A 671 22.08 -4.03 -47.13
N GLU A 672 22.60 -4.66 -48.17
CA GLU A 672 21.81 -5.34 -49.20
C GLU A 672 21.06 -6.52 -48.59
N ARG A 673 21.73 -7.31 -47.74
CA ARG A 673 21.11 -8.46 -47.05
C ARG A 673 19.97 -8.06 -46.12
N VAL A 674 20.08 -6.97 -45.36
CA VAL A 674 19.04 -6.56 -44.40
C VAL A 674 17.89 -5.81 -45.08
N LEU A 675 18.17 -4.93 -46.05
CA LEU A 675 17.15 -4.11 -46.68
C LEU A 675 16.44 -4.84 -47.83
N TYR A 676 17.19 -5.59 -48.65
CA TYR A 676 16.77 -6.12 -49.94
C TYR A 676 16.95 -7.63 -50.10
N GLY A 677 17.34 -8.37 -49.05
CA GLY A 677 17.74 -9.79 -49.16
C GLY A 677 16.68 -10.78 -49.69
N ARG A 678 15.41 -10.35 -49.83
CA ARG A 678 14.32 -11.13 -50.46
C ARG A 678 14.13 -10.79 -51.95
N GLU A 679 14.75 -9.73 -52.45
CA GLU A 679 14.53 -9.16 -53.80
C GLU A 679 15.49 -9.71 -54.87
N GLU A 680 16.50 -10.51 -54.50
CA GLU A 680 17.49 -11.10 -55.44
C GLU A 680 16.91 -12.11 -56.45
N GLY A 681 15.60 -12.39 -56.41
CA GLY A 681 14.91 -13.21 -57.41
C GLY A 681 14.55 -12.49 -58.72
N VAL A 682 14.70 -11.16 -58.81
CA VAL A 682 14.45 -10.40 -60.04
C VAL A 682 15.76 -9.80 -60.52
N GLY A 683 16.49 -10.56 -61.35
CA GLY A 683 17.79 -10.17 -61.86
C GLY A 683 17.79 -8.85 -62.61
N TRP A 684 18.45 -7.84 -62.07
CA TRP A 684 18.90 -6.66 -62.82
C TRP A 684 20.39 -6.82 -63.08
N MET A 685 20.74 -7.45 -64.21
CA MET A 685 22.09 -7.33 -64.76
C MET A 685 22.29 -5.88 -65.25
N SER A 686 22.91 -5.05 -64.41
CA SER A 686 23.39 -3.73 -64.82
C SER A 686 24.68 -3.90 -65.64
N GLY A 687 24.53 -3.91 -66.97
CA GLY A 687 25.65 -4.08 -67.88
C GLY A 687 25.28 -3.99 -69.36
N ALA A 688 24.40 -3.07 -69.76
CA ALA A 688 24.25 -2.71 -71.17
C ALA A 688 23.89 -1.22 -71.29
N LEU A 689 24.70 -0.47 -72.02
CA LEU A 689 24.51 0.94 -72.35
C LEU A 689 23.20 1.14 -73.14
N PRO A 690 22.45 2.23 -72.92
CA PRO A 690 21.23 2.49 -73.66
C PRO A 690 21.55 2.99 -75.08
N VAL A 691 20.90 2.36 -76.07
CA VAL A 691 20.80 2.88 -77.44
C VAL A 691 19.74 3.99 -77.42
N GLU A 692 20.11 5.18 -77.89
CA GLU A 692 19.21 6.30 -78.12
C GLU A 692 18.13 5.92 -79.14
N GLU A 693 16.85 6.19 -78.85
CA GLU A 693 15.93 6.66 -79.88
C GLU A 693 14.72 7.42 -79.30
N GLU A 694 14.67 8.69 -79.68
CA GLU A 694 13.50 9.49 -80.03
C GLU A 694 12.47 9.92 -78.96
N ARG A 695 12.67 11.18 -78.55
CA ARG A 695 11.65 12.21 -78.31
C ARG A 695 10.30 11.91 -79.00
N ARG A 696 9.26 11.71 -78.19
CA ARG A 696 7.91 12.19 -78.54
C ARG A 696 7.34 13.09 -77.46
N VAL A 697 6.75 14.14 -78.00
CA VAL A 697 6.28 15.36 -77.36
C VAL A 697 5.03 15.10 -76.54
N ARG A 698 4.92 15.85 -75.44
CA ARG A 698 3.72 16.04 -74.62
C ARG A 698 2.47 16.22 -75.47
N GLU A 699 1.41 15.48 -75.14
CA GLU A 699 0.05 16.01 -75.26
C GLU A 699 -0.70 15.85 -73.94
N SER A 700 -1.21 16.99 -73.49
CA SER A 700 -2.14 17.18 -72.39
C SER A 700 -3.56 17.06 -72.96
N LYS A 701 -4.43 16.37 -72.21
CA LYS A 701 -5.85 16.70 -71.90
C LYS A 701 -6.70 15.43 -71.80
N LEU A 702 -6.96 14.96 -70.58
CA LEU A 702 -8.22 15.14 -69.83
C LEU A 702 -8.13 14.38 -68.51
#